data_AF-A0A1M6C328-F1
#
_entry.id   AF-A0A1M6C328-F1
#
_cell.length_a   1.000
_cell.length_b   1.000
_cell.length_c   1.000
_cell.angle_alpha   90.00
_cell.angle_beta   90.00
_cell.angle_gamma   90.00
#
_symmetry.space_group_name_H-M   'P 1'
#
loop_
_entity.id
_entity.type
_entity.pdbx_description
1 polymer ?
#
loop_
_entity_poly.entity_id
_entity_poly.type
_entity_poly.pdbx_seq_one_letter_code
_entity_poly.pdbx_strand_id
1 'polypeptide(L)'
;MAKIIWSEIDEAPALATYAFLPIVQKFTKGTGVEVETKDISLSGRILANFPENLKPEQKVEDWLSWLGDLVQKPEANVIKLPNISASIPQLQAAIKELQEKGYDVPTYPEEATTDAEKELQARYAKCLGSAVNPVLREGNSDRRAAASVKKFAQKNPHRMMKPWPAPGTSQCRVAHMDSGDFYETEKSVTMDAADTVKIQFVDEAGNVEVKKEVALQAGEVFDSSVMKVAELQEFYAATEKEAREKGVLLSLHLKATMMKISDPIMFGHAVKVYFKDALEKHAATLKEIGANPNLGLGDILNKLDKLPADKKAEIEADINACYEGQAALAMVDSRKNITNLHVPNDVIVDASMPNVVRDGGCMWNKADELQTTIAMVPDRCYATMYREICEDANKNGQFDPSTMGSVANVGLMAQKAEEYGSHDKTFEAPSNGKFQVVASNGTVLMEQPVSTGDIYRSSQAKDIPIQDWVKLAVNRAKASGEPCVFWLDEKRGHDQQIIAKVNKYLPDHDTTGLDIQIMAPVDAMKFSLKLVREGKNAIAATGNVLRDYLTDLFPILELGTSARMLSIVPLIAGGGLFETGAGGSAPKHVEQFLREGHIRWDSLGEYCALVPSLEQAAAADNNPKAKILAETLDAGIGQYLENQKLPSRKVKEIDNRGASFFLALYWAEALAAQDQDAELKARFSEVAAELRKNADKIDQELIDCQGEAVDCGGYFKFDPVKADAAMRPSATLNAIIDAM
;
A
#
# COMPACT_ATOMS: atom_id res chain seq x y z
N MET A 1 -13.96 29.39 -5.19
CA MET A 1 -13.52 29.13 -3.81
C MET A 1 -13.27 27.65 -3.75
N ALA A 2 -12.00 27.27 -3.61
CA ALA A 2 -11.59 25.88 -3.67
C ALA A 2 -11.93 25.20 -2.34
N LYS A 3 -12.48 23.99 -2.42
CA LYS A 3 -12.83 23.18 -1.26
C LYS A 3 -11.92 21.97 -1.21
N ILE A 4 -11.15 21.85 -0.13
CA ILE A 4 -10.36 20.68 0.20
C ILE A 4 -11.17 19.80 1.13
N ILE A 5 -11.34 18.54 0.77
CA ILE A 5 -11.98 17.53 1.61
C ILE A 5 -10.91 16.77 2.37
N TRP A 6 -10.88 16.93 3.68
CA TRP A 6 -10.03 16.18 4.60
C TRP A 6 -10.77 14.92 5.07
N SER A 7 -10.26 13.73 4.77
CA SER A 7 -10.94 12.51 5.22
C SER A 7 -10.86 12.35 6.74
N GLU A 8 -12.00 12.21 7.41
CA GLU A 8 -12.07 11.75 8.79
C GLU A 8 -12.07 10.21 8.79
N ILE A 9 -11.14 9.61 9.54
CA ILE A 9 -10.75 8.19 9.42
C ILE A 9 -10.56 7.56 10.81
N ASP A 10 -9.69 6.54 10.93
CA ASP A 10 -9.56 5.69 12.10
C ASP A 10 -8.21 5.87 12.83
N GLU A 11 -8.17 5.46 14.10
CA GLU A 11 -6.94 5.22 14.87
C GLU A 11 -5.95 6.41 14.94
N ALA A 12 -4.66 6.20 14.65
CA ALA A 12 -3.62 7.20 14.87
C ALA A 12 -3.74 8.44 13.96
N PRO A 13 -3.98 8.33 12.64
CA PRO A 13 -4.20 9.50 11.81
C PRO A 13 -5.49 10.25 12.17
N ALA A 14 -6.49 9.58 12.76
CA ALA A 14 -7.69 10.25 13.26
C ALA A 14 -7.36 11.15 14.44
N LEU A 15 -6.59 10.63 15.41
CA LEU A 15 -6.08 11.43 16.52
C LEU A 15 -5.20 12.59 16.03
N ALA A 16 -4.27 12.34 15.11
CA ALA A 16 -3.42 13.39 14.54
C ALA A 16 -4.22 14.50 13.85
N THR A 17 -5.35 14.16 13.20
CA THR A 17 -6.26 15.14 12.58
C THR A 17 -6.80 16.13 13.62
N TYR A 18 -7.12 15.71 14.85
CA TYR A 18 -7.57 16.63 15.92
C TYR A 18 -6.48 17.65 16.32
N ALA A 19 -5.19 17.31 16.17
CA ALA A 19 -4.09 18.24 16.47
C ALA A 19 -3.81 19.19 15.30
N PHE A 20 -3.80 18.68 14.06
CA PHE A 20 -3.29 19.43 12.91
C PHE A 20 -4.38 20.16 12.10
N LEU A 21 -5.56 19.57 11.92
CA LEU A 21 -6.60 20.17 11.07
C LEU A 21 -7.06 21.56 11.53
N PRO A 22 -7.22 21.86 12.84
CA PRO A 22 -7.56 23.21 13.28
C PRO A 22 -6.53 24.25 12.85
N ILE A 23 -5.24 23.90 12.84
CA ILE A 23 -4.16 24.77 12.36
C ILE A 23 -4.34 25.04 10.87
N VAL A 24 -4.54 23.98 10.06
CA VAL A 24 -4.75 24.10 8.60
C VAL A 24 -5.96 25.00 8.29
N GLN A 25 -7.09 24.80 8.97
CA GLN A 25 -8.29 25.59 8.80
C GLN A 25 -8.06 27.07 9.13
N LYS A 26 -7.32 27.37 10.20
CA LYS A 26 -6.98 28.75 10.57
C LYS A 26 -6.01 29.40 9.59
N PHE A 27 -5.02 28.65 9.11
CA PHE A 27 -4.03 29.16 8.14
C PHE A 27 -4.66 29.47 6.77
N THR A 28 -5.65 28.67 6.35
CA THR A 28 -6.37 28.83 5.07
C THR A 28 -7.56 29.79 5.14
N LYS A 29 -8.06 30.12 6.34
CA LYS A 29 -9.18 31.05 6.53
C LYS A 29 -8.93 32.38 5.81
N GLY A 30 -9.89 32.82 5.00
CA GLY A 30 -9.84 34.09 4.28
C GLY A 30 -8.92 34.10 3.04
N THR A 31 -8.31 32.96 2.67
CA THR A 31 -7.46 32.86 1.47
C THR A 31 -8.19 32.35 0.24
N GLY A 32 -9.50 32.09 0.34
CA GLY A 32 -10.29 31.49 -0.74
C GLY A 32 -10.17 29.95 -0.83
N VAL A 33 -9.58 29.32 0.19
CA VAL A 33 -9.52 27.87 0.39
C VAL A 33 -10.34 27.51 1.63
N GLU A 34 -11.29 26.59 1.48
CA GLU A 34 -12.08 26.02 2.58
C GLU A 34 -11.67 24.56 2.79
N VAL A 35 -11.55 24.13 4.05
CA VAL A 35 -11.19 22.74 4.40
C VAL A 35 -12.29 22.13 5.26
N GLU A 36 -12.96 21.11 4.73
CA GLU A 36 -14.05 20.40 5.40
C GLU A 36 -13.72 18.93 5.63
N THR A 37 -14.34 18.32 6.63
CA THR A 37 -14.22 16.87 6.86
C THR A 37 -15.36 16.09 6.22
N LYS A 38 -15.07 14.83 5.88
CA LYS A 38 -16.05 13.81 5.48
C LYS A 38 -15.66 12.48 6.12
N ASP A 39 -16.57 11.90 6.92
CA ASP A 39 -16.31 10.70 7.73
C ASP A 39 -16.40 9.43 6.90
N ILE A 40 -15.25 8.80 6.69
CA ILE A 40 -15.09 7.49 6.05
C ILE A 40 -14.47 6.44 6.99
N SER A 41 -14.48 6.71 8.30
CA SER A 41 -14.07 5.75 9.33
C SER A 41 -14.87 4.45 9.24
N LEU A 42 -14.36 3.37 9.83
CA LEU A 42 -15.09 2.12 9.92
C LEU A 42 -16.44 2.31 10.62
N SER A 43 -16.49 3.06 11.71
CA SER A 43 -17.73 3.31 12.43
C SER A 43 -18.71 4.16 11.61
N GLY A 44 -18.23 5.23 10.95
CA GLY A 44 -19.04 6.06 10.04
C GLY A 44 -19.65 5.25 8.90
N ARG A 45 -18.86 4.39 8.25
CA ARG A 45 -19.34 3.52 7.16
C ARG A 45 -20.35 2.48 7.62
N ILE A 46 -20.17 1.89 8.81
CA ILE A 46 -21.18 1.00 9.40
C ILE A 46 -22.49 1.78 9.59
N LEU A 47 -22.44 2.93 10.27
CA LEU A 47 -23.63 3.73 10.55
C LEU A 47 -24.37 4.20 9.28
N ALA A 48 -23.63 4.67 8.28
CA ALA A 48 -24.18 5.06 6.97
C ALA A 48 -24.88 3.90 6.26
N ASN A 49 -24.42 2.67 6.50
CA ASN A 49 -25.04 1.47 5.94
C ASN A 49 -26.23 0.97 6.74
N PHE A 50 -26.61 1.49 7.92
CA PHE A 50 -27.80 1.04 8.68
C PHE A 50 -28.72 2.19 9.14
N PRO A 51 -29.07 3.15 8.28
CA PRO A 51 -29.79 4.36 8.70
C PRO A 51 -31.19 4.12 9.27
N GLU A 52 -31.81 2.98 8.95
CA GLU A 52 -33.12 2.58 9.49
C GLU A 52 -33.05 2.11 10.95
N ASN A 53 -31.88 1.69 11.41
CA ASN A 53 -31.63 1.29 12.79
C ASN A 53 -31.24 2.46 13.71
N LEU A 54 -31.10 3.67 13.15
CA LEU A 54 -30.58 4.83 13.87
C LEU A 54 -31.68 5.83 14.19
N LYS A 55 -31.59 6.42 15.39
CA LYS A 55 -32.38 7.60 15.75
C LYS A 55 -32.03 8.77 14.81
N PRO A 56 -32.94 9.73 14.57
CA PRO A 56 -32.68 10.87 13.68
C PRO A 56 -31.35 11.59 13.94
N GLU A 57 -30.97 11.79 15.20
CA GLU A 57 -29.72 12.43 15.64
C GLU A 57 -28.47 11.54 15.52
N GLN A 58 -28.66 10.23 15.35
CA GLN A 58 -27.57 9.25 15.17
C GLN A 58 -27.26 8.99 13.69
N LYS A 59 -28.17 9.38 12.78
CA LYS A 59 -27.98 9.18 11.34
C LYS A 59 -26.81 9.99 10.83
N VAL A 60 -26.02 9.35 9.98
CA VAL A 60 -24.90 9.95 9.27
C VAL A 60 -25.13 9.78 7.78
N GLU A 61 -24.64 10.73 6.99
CA GLU A 61 -24.66 10.63 5.54
C GLU A 61 -23.67 9.56 5.05
N ASP A 62 -23.95 8.94 3.90
CA ASP A 62 -23.00 8.04 3.24
C ASP A 62 -21.93 8.82 2.50
N TRP A 63 -20.95 9.30 3.26
CA TRP A 63 -19.86 10.11 2.74
C TRP A 63 -18.92 9.34 1.82
N LEU A 64 -18.83 8.01 1.92
CA LEU A 64 -18.02 7.23 0.99
C LEU A 64 -18.65 7.22 -0.40
N SER A 65 -19.97 6.99 -0.48
CA SER A 65 -20.70 7.09 -1.75
C SER A 65 -20.65 8.51 -2.32
N TRP A 66 -20.85 9.53 -1.47
CA TRP A 66 -20.74 10.94 -1.90
C TRP A 66 -19.33 11.31 -2.40
N LEU A 67 -18.28 10.81 -1.75
CA LEU A 67 -16.91 11.00 -2.21
C LEU A 67 -16.65 10.27 -3.52
N GLY A 68 -17.24 9.08 -3.71
CA GLY A 68 -17.23 8.35 -4.99
C GLY A 68 -17.80 9.19 -6.13
N ASP A 69 -18.89 9.92 -5.88
CA ASP A 69 -19.45 10.86 -6.86
C ASP A 69 -18.58 12.10 -7.03
N LEU A 70 -17.94 12.59 -5.96
CA LEU A 70 -17.06 13.77 -6.03
C LEU A 70 -15.84 13.49 -6.90
N VAL A 71 -15.16 12.34 -6.73
CA VAL A 71 -13.93 12.03 -7.48
C VAL A 71 -14.14 11.86 -8.99
N GLN A 72 -15.40 11.80 -9.43
CA GLN A 72 -15.79 11.84 -10.84
C GLN A 72 -15.98 13.26 -11.39
N LYS A 73 -15.62 14.29 -10.61
CA LYS A 73 -15.81 15.70 -10.97
C LYS A 73 -14.48 16.47 -10.99
N PRO A 74 -14.34 17.48 -11.86
CA PRO A 74 -13.11 18.27 -11.98
C PRO A 74 -12.79 19.09 -10.72
N GLU A 75 -13.81 19.46 -9.94
CA GLU A 75 -13.64 20.22 -8.69
C GLU A 75 -13.13 19.39 -7.50
N ALA A 76 -12.97 18.07 -7.64
CA ALA A 76 -12.51 17.22 -6.54
C ALA A 76 -11.11 17.62 -6.07
N ASN A 77 -10.95 17.84 -4.77
CA ASN A 77 -9.67 18.02 -4.10
C ASN A 77 -9.76 17.33 -2.74
N VAL A 78 -9.26 16.10 -2.66
CA VAL A 78 -9.44 15.21 -1.50
C VAL A 78 -8.10 14.86 -0.89
N ILE A 79 -7.87 15.25 0.37
CA ILE A 79 -6.75 14.74 1.17
C ILE A 79 -7.21 13.47 1.88
N LYS A 80 -6.61 12.34 1.50
CA LYS A 80 -6.99 11.00 1.95
C LYS A 80 -5.94 10.43 2.90
N LEU A 81 -6.31 10.35 4.18
CA LEU A 81 -5.49 9.75 5.22
C LEU A 81 -5.70 8.23 5.29
N PRO A 82 -4.73 7.45 5.82
CA PRO A 82 -4.91 6.01 6.02
C PRO A 82 -6.14 5.67 6.85
N ASN A 83 -6.88 4.65 6.44
CA ASN A 83 -8.09 4.17 7.10
C ASN A 83 -8.06 2.64 7.29
N ILE A 84 -8.89 2.11 8.18
CA ILE A 84 -8.99 0.67 8.41
C ILE A 84 -9.60 -0.01 7.18
N SER A 85 -8.90 -1.02 6.67
CA SER A 85 -9.45 -2.07 5.82
C SER A 85 -9.88 -3.25 6.70
N ALA A 86 -11.14 -3.28 7.12
CA ALA A 86 -11.56 -4.06 8.28
C ALA A 86 -11.52 -5.57 8.03
N SER A 87 -10.87 -6.30 8.93
CA SER A 87 -11.09 -7.74 9.11
C SER A 87 -12.43 -8.00 9.82
N ILE A 88 -12.90 -9.25 9.79
CA ILE A 88 -14.13 -9.64 10.51
C ILE A 88 -14.02 -9.34 12.02
N PRO A 89 -12.92 -9.67 12.72
CA PRO A 89 -12.80 -9.33 14.15
C PRO A 89 -12.85 -7.81 14.43
N GLN A 90 -12.23 -6.99 13.57
CA GLN A 90 -12.30 -5.53 13.71
C GLN A 90 -13.71 -5.00 13.46
N LEU A 91 -14.41 -5.54 12.46
CA LEU A 91 -15.81 -5.20 12.21
C LEU A 91 -16.68 -5.53 13.44
N GLN A 92 -16.56 -6.72 14.00
CA GLN A 92 -17.31 -7.14 15.18
C GLN A 92 -17.00 -6.26 16.39
N ALA A 93 -15.74 -5.90 16.61
CA ALA A 93 -15.34 -4.99 17.68
C ALA A 93 -15.93 -3.59 17.50
N ALA A 94 -15.94 -3.06 16.28
CA ALA A 94 -16.56 -1.77 15.96
C ALA A 94 -18.08 -1.79 16.15
N ILE A 95 -18.76 -2.86 15.72
CA ILE A 95 -20.20 -3.07 15.96
C ILE A 95 -20.49 -3.07 17.45
N LYS A 96 -19.69 -3.81 18.24
CA LYS A 96 -19.85 -3.88 19.68
C LYS A 96 -19.70 -2.51 20.35
N GLU A 97 -18.66 -1.74 19.98
CA GLU A 97 -18.47 -0.38 20.52
C GLU A 97 -19.65 0.55 20.16
N LEU A 98 -20.17 0.45 18.93
CA LEU A 98 -21.35 1.22 18.51
C LEU A 98 -22.59 0.82 19.33
N GLN A 99 -22.81 -0.47 19.57
CA GLN A 99 -23.92 -0.95 20.40
C GLN A 99 -23.79 -0.46 21.85
N GLU A 100 -22.59 -0.49 22.43
CA GLU A 100 -22.30 0.06 23.77
C GLU A 100 -22.57 1.58 23.85
N LYS A 101 -22.46 2.28 22.72
CA LYS A 101 -22.79 3.72 22.58
C LYS A 101 -24.25 3.98 22.22
N GLY A 102 -25.08 2.96 22.21
CA GLY A 102 -26.53 3.07 21.99
C GLY A 102 -26.96 3.18 20.53
N TYR A 103 -26.12 2.76 19.58
CA TYR A 103 -26.51 2.58 18.18
C TYR A 103 -27.06 1.16 17.98
N ASP A 104 -28.28 1.01 17.47
CA ASP A 104 -28.96 -0.28 17.33
C ASP A 104 -28.56 -1.04 16.04
N VAL A 105 -27.27 -1.07 15.74
CA VAL A 105 -26.73 -1.74 14.54
C VAL A 105 -26.74 -3.28 14.71
N PRO A 106 -27.19 -4.07 13.71
CA PRO A 106 -27.28 -5.52 13.85
C PRO A 106 -25.92 -6.21 14.05
N THR A 107 -25.85 -7.25 14.86
CA THR A 107 -24.62 -8.06 15.02
C THR A 107 -24.28 -8.81 13.73
N TYR A 108 -23.00 -8.86 13.35
CA TYR A 108 -22.53 -9.61 12.18
C TYR A 108 -22.72 -11.13 12.37
N PRO A 109 -23.45 -11.83 11.48
CA PRO A 109 -23.60 -13.28 11.55
C PRO A 109 -22.37 -13.95 10.90
N GLU A 110 -21.59 -14.68 11.69
CA GLU A 110 -20.39 -15.37 11.17
C GLU A 110 -20.73 -16.47 10.16
N GLU A 111 -21.75 -17.27 10.47
CA GLU A 111 -22.31 -18.28 9.58
C GLU A 111 -23.72 -17.86 9.15
N ALA A 112 -23.89 -17.57 7.86
CA ALA A 112 -25.20 -17.21 7.31
C ALA A 112 -25.92 -18.47 6.82
N THR A 113 -26.95 -18.88 7.56
CA THR A 113 -27.78 -20.06 7.25
C THR A 113 -29.13 -19.69 6.66
N THR A 114 -29.57 -18.45 6.87
CA THR A 114 -30.83 -17.90 6.36
C THR A 114 -30.57 -16.80 5.31
N ASP A 115 -31.57 -16.51 4.47
CA ASP A 115 -31.42 -15.47 3.45
C ASP A 115 -31.30 -14.06 4.05
N ALA A 116 -31.93 -13.80 5.20
CA ALA A 116 -31.76 -12.56 5.95
C ALA A 116 -30.32 -12.38 6.49
N GLU A 117 -29.70 -13.47 6.98
CA GLU A 117 -28.29 -13.43 7.40
C GLU A 117 -27.35 -13.22 6.21
N LYS A 118 -27.62 -13.85 5.06
CA LYS A 118 -26.83 -13.63 3.84
C LYS A 118 -26.95 -12.20 3.33
N GLU A 119 -28.14 -11.61 3.37
CA GLU A 119 -28.35 -10.20 3.03
C GLU A 119 -27.60 -9.27 3.99
N LEU A 120 -27.63 -9.58 5.30
CA LEU A 120 -26.88 -8.84 6.30
C LEU A 120 -25.36 -8.95 6.09
N GLN A 121 -24.83 -10.14 5.79
CA GLN A 121 -23.42 -10.31 5.42
C GLN A 121 -23.07 -9.51 4.16
N ALA A 122 -23.92 -9.54 3.13
CA ALA A 122 -23.69 -8.79 1.90
C ALA A 122 -23.66 -7.27 2.13
N ARG A 123 -24.48 -6.77 3.07
CA ARG A 123 -24.47 -5.36 3.47
C ARG A 123 -23.19 -5.00 4.23
N TYR A 124 -22.78 -5.82 5.19
CA TYR A 124 -21.51 -5.63 5.92
C TYR A 124 -20.28 -5.82 5.03
N ALA A 125 -20.37 -6.60 3.95
CA ALA A 125 -19.29 -6.75 2.99
C ALA A 125 -18.87 -5.42 2.34
N LYS A 126 -19.76 -4.42 2.29
CA LYS A 126 -19.43 -3.05 1.87
C LYS A 126 -18.51 -2.31 2.86
N CYS A 127 -18.41 -2.78 4.10
CA CYS A 127 -17.56 -2.21 5.14
C CYS A 127 -16.25 -3.00 5.35
N LEU A 128 -16.19 -4.24 4.89
CA LEU A 128 -15.05 -5.16 5.04
C LEU A 128 -13.95 -4.92 4.00
N GLY A 129 -12.72 -5.23 4.39
CA GLY A 129 -11.55 -5.11 3.52
C GLY A 129 -11.31 -3.69 3.01
N SER A 130 -10.66 -3.58 1.86
CA SER A 130 -10.36 -2.29 1.22
C SER A 130 -11.60 -1.72 0.53
N ALA A 131 -12.56 -1.23 1.31
CA ALA A 131 -13.81 -0.66 0.81
C ALA A 131 -13.64 0.77 0.25
N VAL A 132 -12.70 1.54 0.79
CA VAL A 132 -12.54 2.98 0.46
C VAL A 132 -11.71 3.20 -0.79
N ASN A 133 -10.50 2.64 -0.85
CA ASN A 133 -9.54 2.95 -1.92
C ASN A 133 -10.10 2.66 -3.32
N PRO A 134 -10.85 1.55 -3.57
CA PRO A 134 -11.44 1.31 -4.88
C PRO A 134 -12.51 2.31 -5.33
N VAL A 135 -13.11 3.04 -4.40
CA VAL A 135 -14.10 4.08 -4.69
C VAL A 135 -13.41 5.41 -5.03
N LEU A 136 -12.30 5.73 -4.35
CA LEU A 136 -11.64 7.02 -4.50
C LEU A 136 -10.58 7.05 -5.61
N ARG A 137 -9.93 5.92 -5.92
CA ARG A 137 -8.84 5.83 -6.91
C ARG A 137 -9.34 5.78 -8.36
N GLU A 138 -9.98 6.88 -8.77
CA GLU A 138 -10.50 7.12 -10.12
C GLU A 138 -9.48 7.89 -11.00
N GLY A 139 -8.20 7.61 -10.76
CA GLY A 139 -7.05 8.24 -11.38
C GLY A 139 -5.80 7.36 -11.26
N ASN A 140 -4.79 7.67 -12.07
CA ASN A 140 -3.51 6.98 -12.01
C ASN A 140 -2.59 7.58 -10.93
N SER A 141 -1.51 6.89 -10.61
CA SER A 141 -0.61 7.25 -9.51
C SER A 141 0.56 8.11 -9.99
N ASP A 142 0.80 9.27 -9.38
CA ASP A 142 2.09 10.00 -9.37
C ASP A 142 2.70 9.87 -7.96
N ARG A 143 3.67 8.98 -7.81
CA ARG A 143 4.36 8.73 -6.53
C ARG A 143 5.82 9.10 -6.62
N ARG A 144 6.26 9.99 -5.73
CA ARG A 144 7.64 10.53 -5.71
C ARG A 144 8.01 11.14 -4.36
N ALA A 145 9.30 11.21 -4.06
CA ALA A 145 9.75 11.92 -2.87
C ALA A 145 9.52 13.43 -3.07
N ALA A 146 9.09 14.13 -2.02
CA ALA A 146 9.12 15.59 -2.03
C ALA A 146 10.59 16.07 -2.08
N ALA A 147 10.84 17.18 -2.78
CA ALA A 147 12.20 17.69 -2.94
C ALA A 147 12.85 18.05 -1.60
N SER A 148 12.08 18.63 -0.68
CA SER A 148 12.48 18.93 0.70
C SER A 148 12.88 17.65 1.48
N VAL A 149 12.07 16.60 1.39
CA VAL A 149 12.33 15.28 2.01
C VAL A 149 13.61 14.65 1.45
N LYS A 150 13.80 14.64 0.12
CA LYS A 150 14.99 14.06 -0.51
C LYS A 150 16.26 14.81 -0.12
N LYS A 151 16.25 16.16 -0.15
CA LYS A 151 17.40 16.98 0.26
C LYS A 151 17.78 16.75 1.72
N PHE A 152 16.78 16.60 2.60
CA PHE A 152 17.02 16.26 3.99
C PHE A 152 17.68 14.88 4.14
N ALA A 153 17.17 13.86 3.44
CA ALA A 153 17.72 12.51 3.46
C ALA A 153 19.18 12.47 2.95
N GLN A 154 19.50 13.27 1.93
CA GLN A 154 20.88 13.36 1.42
C GLN A 154 21.84 14.00 2.45
N LYS A 155 21.40 15.05 3.16
CA LYS A 155 22.18 15.67 4.25
C LYS A 155 22.27 14.77 5.49
N ASN A 156 21.26 13.94 5.73
CA ASN A 156 21.12 13.10 6.92
C ASN A 156 20.85 11.63 6.51
N PRO A 157 21.82 10.96 5.87
CA PRO A 157 21.61 9.61 5.36
C PRO A 157 21.26 8.65 6.50
N HIS A 158 20.21 7.85 6.29
CA HIS A 158 19.76 6.89 7.31
C HIS A 158 20.80 5.80 7.54
N ARG A 159 20.87 5.29 8.78
CA ARG A 159 21.86 4.27 9.18
C ARG A 159 21.41 2.82 8.98
N MET A 160 20.23 2.63 8.39
CA MET A 160 19.65 1.31 8.19
C MET A 160 20.32 0.51 7.07
N MET A 161 20.97 1.20 6.12
CA MET A 161 21.65 0.55 5.00
C MET A 161 22.82 -0.31 5.50
N LYS A 162 22.82 -1.60 5.21
CA LYS A 162 23.90 -2.53 5.54
C LYS A 162 24.82 -2.73 4.33
N PRO A 163 26.13 -2.84 4.54
CA PRO A 163 27.04 -3.12 3.45
C PRO A 163 26.71 -4.47 2.83
N TRP A 164 26.75 -4.55 1.51
CA TRP A 164 26.84 -5.83 0.82
C TRP A 164 28.22 -6.46 1.09
N PRO A 165 28.34 -7.79 1.05
CA PRO A 165 29.63 -8.47 1.05
C PRO A 165 30.59 -7.94 -0.02
N ALA A 166 31.87 -8.36 0.03
CA ALA A 166 32.84 -7.95 -0.96
C ALA A 166 32.28 -8.15 -2.39
N PRO A 167 32.48 -7.20 -3.33
CA PRO A 167 31.82 -7.24 -4.62
C PRO A 167 31.88 -8.59 -5.34
N GLY A 168 30.72 -9.12 -5.71
CA GLY A 168 30.56 -10.41 -6.39
C GLY A 168 30.66 -11.64 -5.50
N THR A 169 30.76 -11.49 -4.18
CA THR A 169 30.89 -12.63 -3.24
C THR A 169 29.59 -13.01 -2.52
N SER A 170 28.55 -12.15 -2.58
CA SER A 170 27.27 -12.49 -1.96
C SER A 170 26.63 -13.68 -2.66
N GLN A 171 26.14 -14.63 -1.87
CA GLN A 171 25.32 -15.75 -2.35
C GLN A 171 23.82 -15.42 -2.40
N CYS A 172 23.45 -14.15 -2.16
CA CYS A 172 22.06 -13.71 -2.27
C CYS A 172 21.57 -13.94 -3.71
N ARG A 173 20.37 -14.51 -3.84
CA ARG A 173 19.73 -14.78 -5.13
C ARG A 173 18.23 -14.58 -5.00
N VAL A 174 17.64 -13.93 -6.00
CA VAL A 174 16.19 -13.95 -6.19
C VAL A 174 15.87 -15.15 -7.09
N ALA A 175 15.20 -16.15 -6.53
CA ALA A 175 14.79 -17.37 -7.24
C ALA A 175 13.36 -17.21 -7.74
N HIS A 176 13.14 -17.58 -9.00
CA HIS A 176 11.83 -17.60 -9.66
C HIS A 176 11.74 -18.85 -10.54
N MET A 177 10.53 -19.20 -10.98
CA MET A 177 10.29 -20.32 -11.89
C MET A 177 10.92 -20.07 -13.27
N ASP A 178 11.21 -21.14 -14.00
CA ASP A 178 11.74 -21.08 -15.38
C ASP A 178 10.71 -21.50 -16.44
N SER A 179 9.59 -22.09 -16.02
CA SER A 179 8.42 -22.41 -16.85
C SER A 179 7.15 -22.48 -15.97
N GLY A 180 5.97 -22.51 -16.59
CA GLY A 180 4.69 -22.81 -15.97
C GLY A 180 4.11 -21.72 -15.09
N ASP A 181 4.74 -20.56 -15.00
CA ASP A 181 4.23 -19.44 -14.21
C ASP A 181 3.24 -18.57 -15.01
N PHE A 182 2.70 -17.53 -14.35
CA PHE A 182 1.74 -16.64 -15.02
C PHE A 182 2.40 -15.91 -16.20
N TYR A 183 3.70 -15.60 -16.09
CA TYR A 183 4.47 -14.96 -17.15
C TYR A 183 4.47 -15.76 -18.45
N GLU A 184 4.85 -17.04 -18.43
CA GLU A 184 4.98 -17.83 -19.66
C GLU A 184 3.64 -18.19 -20.28
N THR A 185 2.62 -18.40 -19.46
CA THR A 185 1.31 -18.85 -19.94
C THR A 185 0.42 -17.69 -20.40
N GLU A 186 0.84 -16.44 -20.21
CA GLU A 186 0.01 -15.25 -20.44
C GLU A 186 -0.44 -15.14 -21.91
N LYS A 187 -1.75 -14.95 -22.09
CA LYS A 187 -2.38 -14.57 -23.35
C LYS A 187 -3.20 -13.31 -23.10
N SER A 188 -3.26 -12.41 -24.08
CA SER A 188 -4.03 -11.18 -23.96
C SER A 188 -4.65 -10.76 -25.28
N VAL A 189 -5.77 -10.05 -25.20
CA VAL A 189 -6.49 -9.47 -26.33
C VAL A 189 -6.89 -8.03 -26.01
N THR A 190 -6.91 -7.16 -27.03
CA THR A 190 -7.62 -5.88 -26.96
C THR A 190 -8.99 -6.05 -27.61
N MET A 191 -10.05 -5.67 -26.92
CA MET A 191 -11.42 -5.78 -27.43
C MET A 191 -11.70 -4.76 -28.54
N ASP A 192 -12.19 -5.20 -29.70
CA ASP A 192 -12.58 -4.29 -30.79
C ASP A 192 -13.88 -3.53 -30.50
N ALA A 193 -14.80 -4.16 -29.77
CA ALA A 193 -16.08 -3.62 -29.37
C ALA A 193 -16.43 -4.07 -27.95
N ALA A 194 -17.38 -3.38 -27.31
CA ALA A 194 -17.89 -3.80 -26.01
C ALA A 194 -18.61 -5.16 -26.13
N ASP A 195 -18.36 -6.06 -25.20
CA ASP A 195 -18.95 -7.39 -25.16
C ASP A 195 -19.08 -7.90 -23.71
N THR A 196 -19.91 -8.92 -23.49
CA THR A 196 -19.92 -9.68 -22.23
C THR A 196 -19.34 -11.06 -22.48
N VAL A 197 -18.11 -11.26 -22.01
CA VAL A 197 -17.39 -12.53 -22.18
C VAL A 197 -17.68 -13.47 -21.02
N LYS A 198 -17.56 -14.77 -21.29
CA LYS A 198 -17.70 -15.84 -20.29
C LYS A 198 -16.34 -16.47 -20.02
N ILE A 199 -15.94 -16.49 -18.76
CA ILE A 199 -14.88 -17.38 -18.29
C ILE A 199 -15.53 -18.70 -17.95
N GLN A 200 -15.18 -19.76 -18.68
CA GLN A 200 -15.71 -21.11 -18.47
C GLN A 200 -14.59 -22.13 -18.28
N PHE A 201 -14.85 -23.14 -17.47
CA PHE A 201 -14.03 -24.33 -17.34
C PHE A 201 -14.64 -25.45 -18.20
N VAL A 202 -13.79 -26.14 -18.96
CA VAL A 202 -14.17 -27.32 -19.77
C VAL A 202 -13.33 -28.49 -19.28
N ASP A 203 -13.98 -29.53 -18.77
CA ASP A 203 -13.29 -30.74 -18.30
C ASP A 203 -12.87 -31.65 -19.48
N GLU A 204 -12.11 -32.71 -19.19
CA GLU A 204 -11.67 -33.68 -20.20
C GLU A 204 -12.83 -34.43 -20.89
N ALA A 205 -14.00 -34.49 -20.27
CA ALA A 205 -15.22 -35.10 -20.84
C ALA A 205 -16.00 -34.12 -21.73
N GLY A 206 -15.61 -32.84 -21.78
CA GLY A 206 -16.27 -31.78 -22.53
C GLY A 206 -17.44 -31.11 -21.79
N ASN A 207 -17.62 -31.37 -20.50
CA ASN A 207 -18.61 -30.65 -19.70
C ASN A 207 -18.15 -29.21 -19.47
N VAL A 208 -19.08 -28.27 -19.61
CA VAL A 208 -18.81 -26.83 -19.49
C VAL A 208 -19.41 -26.28 -18.21
N GLU A 209 -18.60 -25.62 -17.41
CA GLU A 209 -19.02 -24.88 -16.22
C GLU A 209 -18.65 -23.39 -16.39
N VAL A 210 -19.66 -22.51 -16.46
CA VAL A 210 -19.41 -21.06 -16.49
C VAL A 210 -19.00 -20.62 -15.09
N LYS A 211 -17.78 -20.11 -14.96
CA LYS A 211 -17.26 -19.58 -13.68
C LYS A 211 -17.68 -18.14 -13.47
N LYS A 212 -17.69 -17.33 -14.54
CA LYS A 212 -18.02 -15.90 -14.46
C LYS A 212 -18.37 -15.28 -15.81
N GLU A 213 -19.25 -14.29 -15.78
CA GLU A 213 -19.47 -13.35 -16.87
C GLU A 213 -18.79 -12.01 -16.57
N VAL A 214 -18.16 -11.41 -17.58
CA VAL A 214 -17.40 -10.16 -17.45
C VAL A 214 -17.78 -9.22 -18.57
N ALA A 215 -18.32 -8.05 -18.22
CA ALA A 215 -18.55 -6.98 -19.18
C ALA A 215 -17.23 -6.28 -19.49
N LEU A 216 -16.87 -6.23 -20.77
CA LEU A 216 -15.69 -5.58 -21.32
C LEU A 216 -16.09 -4.42 -22.23
N GLN A 217 -15.31 -3.34 -22.18
CA GLN A 217 -15.49 -2.16 -23.02
C GLN A 217 -14.74 -2.29 -24.34
N ALA A 218 -15.13 -1.50 -25.35
CA ALA A 218 -14.32 -1.34 -26.54
C ALA A 218 -12.94 -0.76 -26.18
N GLY A 219 -11.88 -1.34 -26.73
CA GLY A 219 -10.50 -0.99 -26.45
C GLY A 219 -9.96 -1.52 -25.12
N GLU A 220 -10.75 -2.19 -24.29
CA GLU A 220 -10.26 -2.81 -23.03
C GLU A 220 -9.31 -3.96 -23.34
N VAL A 221 -8.20 -4.02 -22.61
CA VAL A 221 -7.23 -5.13 -22.64
C VAL A 221 -7.68 -6.17 -21.63
N PHE A 222 -7.75 -7.44 -22.05
CA PHE A 222 -8.13 -8.57 -21.22
C PHE A 222 -7.14 -9.71 -21.39
N ASP A 223 -6.57 -10.16 -20.27
CA ASP A 223 -5.56 -11.21 -20.22
C ASP A 223 -6.06 -12.47 -19.50
N SER A 224 -5.39 -13.59 -19.77
CA SER A 224 -5.54 -14.84 -19.02
C SER A 224 -4.19 -15.53 -18.86
N SER A 225 -3.94 -16.12 -17.70
CA SER A 225 -2.72 -16.87 -17.39
C SER A 225 -2.98 -17.95 -16.35
N VAL A 226 -2.03 -18.88 -16.24
CA VAL A 226 -2.10 -20.04 -15.33
C VAL A 226 -0.76 -20.24 -14.63
N MET A 227 -0.80 -20.44 -13.32
CA MET A 227 0.30 -20.99 -12.54
C MET A 227 0.17 -22.52 -12.45
N LYS A 228 1.14 -23.23 -13.01
CA LYS A 228 1.27 -24.68 -12.99
C LYS A 228 1.75 -25.14 -11.63
N VAL A 229 0.85 -25.75 -10.86
CA VAL A 229 1.15 -26.10 -9.47
C VAL A 229 2.21 -27.18 -9.36
N ALA A 230 2.25 -28.13 -10.28
CA ALA A 230 3.30 -29.15 -10.30
C ALA A 230 4.69 -28.51 -10.45
N GLU A 231 4.86 -27.61 -11.43
CA GLU A 231 6.11 -26.89 -11.69
C GLU A 231 6.47 -25.92 -10.55
N LEU A 232 5.47 -25.28 -9.92
CA LEU A 232 5.67 -24.47 -8.73
C LEU A 232 6.22 -25.30 -7.55
N GLN A 233 5.70 -26.51 -7.34
CA GLN A 233 6.18 -27.41 -6.28
C GLN A 233 7.59 -27.93 -6.57
N GLU A 234 7.91 -28.23 -7.83
CA GLU A 234 9.27 -28.59 -8.26
C GLU A 234 10.25 -27.44 -8.02
N PHE A 235 9.86 -26.21 -8.38
CA PHE A 235 10.64 -25.01 -8.10
C PHE A 235 10.93 -24.83 -6.61
N TYR A 236 9.91 -24.95 -5.75
CA TYR A 236 10.11 -24.84 -4.30
C TYR A 236 11.03 -25.92 -3.76
N ALA A 237 10.87 -27.17 -4.19
CA ALA A 237 11.71 -28.28 -3.74
C ALA A 237 13.17 -28.12 -4.19
N ALA A 238 13.38 -27.68 -5.44
CA ALA A 238 14.72 -27.43 -5.96
C ALA A 238 15.40 -26.27 -5.23
N THR A 239 14.67 -25.20 -4.95
CA THR A 239 15.22 -24.01 -4.28
C THR A 239 15.50 -24.26 -2.79
N GLU A 240 14.64 -25.03 -2.11
CA GLU A 240 14.92 -25.50 -0.73
C GLU A 240 16.23 -26.28 -0.69
N LYS A 241 16.37 -27.25 -1.60
CA LYS A 241 17.57 -28.09 -1.67
C LYS A 241 18.81 -27.22 -1.93
N GLU A 242 18.74 -26.27 -2.85
CA GLU A 242 19.83 -25.33 -3.15
C GLU A 242 20.22 -24.51 -1.91
N ALA A 243 19.24 -23.95 -1.18
CA ALA A 243 19.48 -23.17 0.01
C ALA A 243 20.15 -24.01 1.12
N ARG A 244 19.70 -25.26 1.30
CA ARG A 244 20.30 -26.21 2.25
C ARG A 244 21.75 -26.53 1.89
N GLU A 245 22.02 -26.86 0.63
CA GLU A 245 23.37 -27.19 0.15
C GLU A 245 24.35 -26.02 0.30
N LYS A 246 23.88 -24.78 0.13
CA LYS A 246 24.67 -23.56 0.30
C LYS A 246 24.76 -23.07 1.75
N GLY A 247 23.96 -23.61 2.67
CA GLY A 247 23.90 -23.14 4.06
C GLY A 247 23.40 -21.70 4.20
N VAL A 248 22.50 -21.27 3.32
CA VAL A 248 21.89 -19.93 3.33
C VAL A 248 20.41 -20.02 3.73
N LEU A 249 19.81 -18.89 4.11
CA LEU A 249 18.40 -18.86 4.46
C LEU A 249 17.52 -19.03 3.23
N LEU A 250 16.46 -19.82 3.35
CA LEU A 250 15.36 -19.83 2.40
C LEU A 250 14.28 -18.82 2.84
N SER A 251 13.80 -18.01 1.91
CA SER A 251 12.71 -17.07 2.13
C SER A 251 11.74 -17.07 0.96
N LEU A 252 10.46 -16.77 1.23
CA LEU A 252 9.35 -16.70 0.31
C LEU A 252 8.71 -15.32 0.43
N HIS A 253 8.55 -14.67 -0.73
CA HIS A 253 8.08 -13.31 -0.84
C HIS A 253 6.87 -13.26 -1.77
N LEU A 254 5.68 -13.13 -1.19
CA LEU A 254 4.39 -13.06 -1.88
C LEU A 254 3.60 -11.84 -1.41
N LYS A 255 2.39 -11.61 -1.93
CA LYS A 255 1.51 -10.49 -1.57
C LYS A 255 0.12 -10.98 -1.15
N ALA A 256 0.08 -11.96 -0.26
CA ALA A 256 -1.13 -12.71 0.12
C ALA A 256 -2.30 -11.86 0.65
N THR A 257 -2.04 -10.72 1.30
CA THR A 257 -3.10 -9.80 1.74
C THR A 257 -3.85 -9.18 0.56
N MET A 258 -3.13 -8.79 -0.50
CA MET A 258 -3.70 -8.13 -1.68
C MET A 258 -4.20 -9.18 -2.67
N MET A 259 -3.34 -10.14 -3.03
CA MET A 259 -3.66 -11.26 -3.92
C MET A 259 -4.38 -12.39 -3.18
N LYS A 260 -5.56 -12.07 -2.62
CA LYS A 260 -6.29 -12.88 -1.65
C LYS A 260 -6.67 -14.32 -2.06
N ILE A 261 -6.52 -14.67 -3.34
CA ILE A 261 -6.83 -16.02 -3.86
C ILE A 261 -5.54 -16.73 -4.28
N SER A 262 -4.79 -16.20 -5.24
CA SER A 262 -3.61 -16.86 -5.82
C SER A 262 -2.50 -17.09 -4.80
N ASP A 263 -2.12 -16.06 -4.05
CA ASP A 263 -0.91 -16.07 -3.24
C ASP A 263 -1.05 -16.94 -1.99
N PRO A 264 -2.20 -16.99 -1.28
CA PRO A 264 -2.42 -18.00 -0.24
C PRO A 264 -2.31 -19.45 -0.75
N ILE A 265 -2.75 -19.73 -1.98
CA ILE A 265 -2.59 -21.08 -2.58
C ILE A 265 -1.10 -21.34 -2.85
N MET A 266 -0.39 -20.40 -3.48
CA MET A 266 1.06 -20.51 -3.74
C MET A 266 1.86 -20.66 -2.44
N PHE A 267 1.49 -19.95 -1.38
CA PHE A 267 2.08 -20.04 -0.05
C PHE A 267 1.83 -21.42 0.57
N GLY A 268 0.60 -21.92 0.48
CA GLY A 268 0.24 -23.25 0.96
C GLY A 268 1.03 -24.36 0.27
N HIS A 269 1.35 -24.22 -1.02
CA HIS A 269 2.25 -25.15 -1.70
C HIS A 269 3.68 -25.10 -1.18
N ALA A 270 4.21 -23.92 -0.83
CA ALA A 270 5.52 -23.82 -0.19
C ALA A 270 5.54 -24.50 1.19
N VAL A 271 4.49 -24.29 2.00
CA VAL A 271 4.32 -24.98 3.30
C VAL A 271 4.24 -26.50 3.12
N LYS A 272 3.47 -26.97 2.13
CA LYS A 272 3.35 -28.40 1.81
C LYS A 272 4.68 -29.02 1.35
N VAL A 273 5.46 -28.30 0.55
CA VAL A 273 6.76 -28.79 0.05
C VAL A 273 7.80 -28.81 1.15
N TYR A 274 7.87 -27.76 1.97
CA TYR A 274 8.79 -27.70 3.11
C TYR A 274 8.40 -28.77 4.15
N PHE A 275 7.18 -28.76 4.69
CA PHE A 275 6.81 -29.74 5.72
C PHE A 275 6.29 -31.09 5.16
N LYS A 276 6.73 -31.49 3.96
CA LYS A 276 6.16 -32.63 3.22
C LYS A 276 6.04 -33.90 4.06
N ASP A 277 7.15 -34.32 4.67
CA ASP A 277 7.21 -35.59 5.41
C ASP A 277 6.22 -35.61 6.60
N ALA A 278 6.09 -34.50 7.33
CA ALA A 278 5.13 -34.37 8.42
C ALA A 278 3.68 -34.29 7.92
N LEU A 279 3.41 -33.46 6.91
CA LEU A 279 2.04 -33.20 6.45
C LEU A 279 1.46 -34.39 5.69
N GLU A 280 2.26 -35.13 4.91
CA GLU A 280 1.81 -36.35 4.23
C GLU A 280 1.53 -37.48 5.23
N LYS A 281 2.42 -37.69 6.21
CA LYS A 281 2.24 -38.70 7.28
C LYS A 281 0.93 -38.49 8.05
N HIS A 282 0.52 -37.24 8.27
CA HIS A 282 -0.64 -36.89 9.09
C HIS A 282 -1.83 -36.33 8.31
N ALA A 283 -1.85 -36.47 6.99
CA ALA A 283 -2.82 -35.79 6.11
C ALA A 283 -4.29 -35.99 6.51
N ALA A 284 -4.68 -37.22 6.86
CA ALA A 284 -6.06 -37.52 7.28
C ALA A 284 -6.43 -36.80 8.58
N THR A 285 -5.55 -36.85 9.59
CA THR A 285 -5.75 -36.19 10.90
C THR A 285 -5.83 -34.67 10.74
N LEU A 286 -4.92 -34.09 9.95
CA LEU A 286 -4.89 -32.65 9.69
C LEU A 286 -6.15 -32.17 8.96
N LYS A 287 -6.67 -32.97 8.02
CA LYS A 287 -7.94 -32.71 7.35
C LYS A 287 -9.13 -32.74 8.32
N GLU A 288 -9.17 -33.70 9.23
CA GLU A 288 -10.25 -33.84 10.22
C GLU A 288 -10.38 -32.63 11.14
N ILE A 289 -9.24 -32.07 11.60
CA ILE A 289 -9.23 -30.88 12.48
C ILE A 289 -9.39 -29.56 11.72
N GLY A 290 -9.40 -29.61 10.39
CA GLY A 290 -9.55 -28.46 9.50
C GLY A 290 -8.29 -27.59 9.43
N ALA A 291 -7.10 -28.18 9.50
CA ALA A 291 -5.85 -27.45 9.30
C ALA A 291 -5.67 -27.07 7.83
N ASN A 292 -5.31 -25.81 7.56
CA ASN A 292 -5.20 -25.28 6.21
C ASN A 292 -3.80 -24.70 5.93
N PRO A 293 -2.96 -25.39 5.12
CA PRO A 293 -1.63 -24.90 4.75
C PRO A 293 -1.63 -23.54 4.06
N ASN A 294 -2.72 -23.15 3.37
CA ASN A 294 -2.83 -21.85 2.70
C ASN A 294 -2.88 -20.68 3.71
N LEU A 295 -3.20 -20.97 4.99
CA LEU A 295 -3.16 -20.03 6.10
C LEU A 295 -1.83 -20.12 6.89
N GLY A 296 -0.90 -20.95 6.43
CA GLY A 296 0.44 -21.11 6.97
C GLY A 296 0.58 -22.12 8.10
N LEU A 297 1.82 -22.34 8.53
CA LEU A 297 2.14 -23.28 9.62
C LEU A 297 1.45 -22.86 10.94
N GLY A 298 1.24 -21.57 11.17
CA GLY A 298 0.55 -21.07 12.35
C GLY A 298 -0.87 -21.62 12.48
N ASP A 299 -1.63 -21.70 11.38
CA ASP A 299 -2.97 -22.31 11.41
C ASP A 299 -2.88 -23.80 11.75
N ILE A 300 -1.96 -24.52 11.11
CA ILE A 300 -1.74 -25.95 11.36
C ILE A 300 -1.47 -26.20 12.86
N LEU A 301 -0.50 -25.50 13.43
CA LEU A 301 -0.13 -25.61 14.85
C LEU A 301 -1.29 -25.29 15.78
N ASN A 302 -2.04 -24.21 15.50
CA ASN A 302 -3.20 -23.83 16.30
C ASN A 302 -4.32 -24.88 16.26
N LYS A 303 -4.53 -25.57 15.13
CA LYS A 303 -5.56 -26.62 15.04
C LYS A 303 -5.15 -27.91 15.77
N LEU A 304 -3.86 -28.14 16.02
CA LEU A 304 -3.42 -29.32 16.78
C LEU A 304 -3.97 -29.36 18.21
N ASP A 305 -4.39 -28.22 18.78
CA ASP A 305 -5.04 -28.15 20.09
C ASP A 305 -6.37 -28.92 20.17
N LYS A 306 -6.95 -29.28 19.01
CA LYS A 306 -8.14 -30.13 18.93
C LYS A 306 -7.83 -31.63 19.11
N LEU A 307 -6.56 -32.02 19.13
CA LEU A 307 -6.13 -33.42 19.20
C LEU A 307 -5.73 -33.84 20.62
N PRO A 308 -5.73 -35.17 20.91
CA PRO A 308 -5.09 -35.69 22.11
C PRO A 308 -3.61 -35.30 22.20
N ALA A 309 -3.13 -35.06 23.42
CA ALA A 309 -1.77 -34.56 23.69
C ALA A 309 -0.67 -35.39 23.01
N ASP A 310 -0.78 -36.73 23.06
CA ASP A 310 0.22 -37.63 22.44
C ASP A 310 0.26 -37.48 20.91
N LYS A 311 -0.91 -37.32 20.27
CA LYS A 311 -0.99 -37.16 18.82
C LYS A 311 -0.50 -35.78 18.38
N LYS A 312 -0.83 -34.74 19.15
CA LYS A 312 -0.28 -33.39 18.96
C LYS A 312 1.25 -33.42 19.06
N ALA A 313 1.80 -34.03 20.10
CA ALA A 313 3.25 -34.13 20.31
C ALA A 313 3.96 -34.91 19.19
N GLU A 314 3.34 -35.98 18.67
CA GLU A 314 3.86 -36.71 17.50
C GLU A 314 3.97 -35.79 16.28
N ILE A 315 2.92 -35.04 15.96
CA ILE A 315 2.88 -34.14 14.80
C ILE A 315 3.90 -33.00 14.96
N GLU A 316 3.99 -32.40 16.15
CA GLU A 316 4.98 -31.36 16.45
C GLU A 316 6.42 -31.88 16.32
N ALA A 317 6.68 -33.12 16.75
CA ALA A 317 7.99 -33.76 16.58
C ALA A 317 8.34 -33.96 15.11
N ASP A 318 7.40 -34.42 14.27
CA ASP A 318 7.64 -34.60 12.84
C ASP A 318 7.84 -33.25 12.12
N ILE A 319 7.13 -32.18 12.53
CA ILE A 319 7.36 -30.82 12.03
C ILE A 319 8.77 -30.33 12.42
N ASN A 320 9.20 -30.57 13.65
CA ASN A 320 10.55 -30.22 14.10
C ASN A 320 11.64 -31.01 13.35
N ALA A 321 11.39 -32.27 13.03
CA ALA A 321 12.30 -33.06 12.19
C ALA A 321 12.47 -32.46 10.79
N CYS A 322 11.41 -31.87 10.21
CA CYS A 322 11.51 -31.13 8.95
C CYS A 322 12.45 -29.93 9.08
N TYR A 323 12.31 -29.13 10.15
CA TYR A 323 13.21 -28.00 10.40
C TYR A 323 14.68 -28.40 10.54
N GLU A 324 14.97 -29.56 11.13
CA GLU A 324 16.33 -30.07 11.29
C GLU A 324 16.92 -30.62 9.97
N GLY A 325 16.07 -31.17 9.10
CA GLY A 325 16.48 -31.79 7.82
C GLY A 325 16.51 -30.85 6.61
N GLN A 326 16.02 -29.63 6.74
CA GLN A 326 15.82 -28.70 5.63
C GLN A 326 16.65 -27.42 5.73
N ALA A 327 16.63 -26.62 4.67
CA ALA A 327 17.22 -25.28 4.68
C ALA A 327 16.63 -24.44 5.83
N ALA A 328 17.47 -23.68 6.53
CA ALA A 328 16.99 -22.76 7.55
C ALA A 328 16.08 -21.69 6.91
N LEU A 329 14.94 -21.41 7.52
CA LEU A 329 14.03 -20.37 7.05
C LEU A 329 14.41 -19.00 7.60
N ALA A 330 14.13 -17.95 6.83
CA ALA A 330 14.09 -16.60 7.35
C ALA A 330 13.06 -16.46 8.48
N MET A 331 13.38 -15.65 9.49
CA MET A 331 12.56 -15.42 10.68
C MET A 331 11.80 -14.09 10.57
N VAL A 332 10.54 -14.11 10.99
CA VAL A 332 9.74 -12.91 11.27
C VAL A 332 9.98 -12.44 12.71
N ASP A 333 10.00 -13.38 13.66
CA ASP A 333 10.36 -13.15 15.06
C ASP A 333 11.12 -14.36 15.60
N SER A 334 12.45 -14.26 15.62
CA SER A 334 13.38 -15.29 16.11
C SER A 334 13.10 -15.69 17.57
N ARG A 335 12.69 -14.73 18.42
CA ARG A 335 12.43 -14.93 19.86
C ARG A 335 11.19 -15.76 20.13
N LYS A 336 10.24 -15.75 19.20
CA LYS A 336 9.00 -16.54 19.25
C LYS A 336 9.01 -17.74 18.30
N ASN A 337 10.14 -17.99 17.64
CA ASN A 337 10.28 -19.01 16.62
C ASN A 337 9.27 -18.85 15.46
N ILE A 338 8.87 -17.61 15.14
CA ILE A 338 7.97 -17.32 14.01
C ILE A 338 8.83 -17.20 12.75
N THR A 339 8.67 -18.18 11.87
CA THR A 339 9.35 -18.27 10.56
C THR A 339 8.53 -17.59 9.46
N ASN A 340 9.17 -17.36 8.31
CA ASN A 340 8.52 -16.85 7.10
C ASN A 340 7.35 -17.72 6.58
N LEU A 341 7.27 -19.00 6.96
CA LEU A 341 6.16 -19.89 6.59
C LEU A 341 5.04 -19.99 7.64
N HIS A 342 5.08 -19.17 8.71
CA HIS A 342 4.06 -19.20 9.75
C HIS A 342 2.73 -18.57 9.31
N VAL A 343 2.78 -17.35 8.76
CA VAL A 343 1.59 -16.60 8.36
C VAL A 343 1.85 -15.96 6.99
N PRO A 344 0.96 -16.13 6.01
CA PRO A 344 1.20 -15.68 4.62
C PRO A 344 1.33 -14.17 4.47
N ASN A 345 0.85 -13.40 5.44
CA ASN A 345 0.83 -11.93 5.40
C ASN A 345 1.99 -11.28 6.17
N ASP A 346 2.87 -12.06 6.81
CA ASP A 346 3.97 -11.49 7.61
C ASP A 346 5.13 -10.98 6.75
N VAL A 347 5.39 -11.64 5.60
CA VAL A 347 6.46 -11.28 4.66
C VAL A 347 5.84 -10.92 3.31
N ILE A 348 5.67 -9.62 3.09
CA ILE A 348 5.01 -9.07 1.90
C ILE A 348 6.08 -8.57 0.92
N VAL A 349 6.06 -9.05 -0.32
CA VAL A 349 7.15 -8.92 -1.31
C VAL A 349 7.62 -7.48 -1.55
N ASP A 350 6.69 -6.53 -1.66
CA ASP A 350 6.95 -5.12 -1.87
C ASP A 350 7.74 -4.46 -0.74
N ALA A 351 7.50 -4.84 0.52
CA ALA A 351 8.23 -4.32 1.67
C ALA A 351 9.44 -5.17 2.08
N SER A 352 9.36 -6.48 1.86
CA SER A 352 10.40 -7.44 2.28
C SER A 352 11.58 -7.48 1.32
N MET A 353 11.37 -7.44 0.00
CA MET A 353 12.48 -7.44 -0.96
C MET A 353 13.36 -6.18 -0.89
N PRO A 354 12.82 -4.96 -0.70
CA PRO A 354 13.65 -3.79 -0.44
C PRO A 354 14.50 -3.94 0.83
N ASN A 355 13.98 -4.61 1.87
CA ASN A 355 14.76 -4.89 3.07
C ASN A 355 15.89 -5.90 2.79
N VAL A 356 15.66 -6.91 1.94
CA VAL A 356 16.75 -7.80 1.48
C VAL A 356 17.86 -6.98 0.81
N VAL A 357 17.52 -6.03 -0.06
CA VAL A 357 18.52 -5.15 -0.71
C VAL A 357 19.21 -4.23 0.30
N ARG A 358 18.44 -3.59 1.19
CA ARG A 358 18.93 -2.69 2.23
C ARG A 358 19.87 -3.41 3.20
N ASP A 359 19.55 -4.64 3.56
CA ASP A 359 20.26 -5.41 4.58
C ASP A 359 21.39 -6.29 4.00
N GLY A 360 21.85 -5.97 2.79
CA GLY A 360 23.05 -6.57 2.19
C GLY A 360 22.84 -7.94 1.54
N GLY A 361 21.61 -8.23 1.09
CA GLY A 361 21.23 -9.54 0.56
C GLY A 361 20.90 -10.58 1.64
N CYS A 362 20.56 -10.11 2.84
CA CYS A 362 20.36 -10.94 4.03
C CYS A 362 18.96 -10.80 4.61
N MET A 363 18.57 -11.80 5.41
CA MET A 363 17.42 -11.78 6.32
C MET A 363 17.82 -12.32 7.69
N TRP A 364 16.93 -12.23 8.68
CA TRP A 364 17.19 -12.66 10.04
C TRP A 364 17.07 -14.18 10.18
N ASN A 365 18.07 -14.81 10.80
CA ASN A 365 18.07 -16.24 11.12
C ASN A 365 17.53 -16.50 12.54
N LYS A 366 17.50 -17.77 12.95
CA LYS A 366 17.04 -18.21 14.28
C LYS A 366 17.89 -17.66 15.44
N ALA A 367 19.15 -17.30 15.19
CA ALA A 367 20.07 -16.72 16.16
C ALA A 367 19.91 -15.20 16.31
N ASP A 368 18.92 -14.58 15.64
CA ASP A 368 18.73 -13.13 15.60
C ASP A 368 19.91 -12.39 14.93
N GLU A 369 20.49 -13.01 13.89
CA GLU A 369 21.59 -12.48 13.11
C GLU A 369 21.22 -12.39 11.62
N LEU A 370 21.78 -11.42 10.90
CA LEU A 370 21.63 -11.33 9.46
C LEU A 370 22.44 -12.43 8.78
N GLN A 371 21.78 -13.19 7.91
CA GLN A 371 22.37 -14.25 7.10
C GLN A 371 21.87 -14.14 5.66
N THR A 372 22.76 -14.40 4.71
CA THR A 372 22.44 -14.40 3.28
C THR A 372 21.23 -15.28 2.98
N THR A 373 20.36 -14.83 2.07
CA THR A 373 19.15 -15.58 1.71
C THR A 373 19.02 -15.83 0.20
N ILE A 374 18.43 -16.97 -0.15
CA ILE A 374 17.76 -17.17 -1.43
C ILE A 374 16.29 -16.79 -1.24
N ALA A 375 15.89 -15.70 -1.91
CA ALA A 375 14.56 -15.12 -1.87
C ALA A 375 13.70 -15.65 -3.02
N MET A 376 12.74 -16.52 -2.71
CA MET A 376 11.78 -17.04 -3.67
C MET A 376 10.70 -16.01 -3.97
N VAL A 377 10.64 -15.57 -5.22
CA VAL A 377 9.56 -14.81 -5.84
C VAL A 377 9.12 -15.65 -7.05
N PRO A 378 8.13 -16.55 -6.93
CA PRO A 378 7.95 -17.62 -7.90
C PRO A 378 7.67 -17.16 -9.33
N ASP A 379 6.83 -16.13 -9.50
CA ASP A 379 6.42 -15.66 -10.82
C ASP A 379 7.42 -14.65 -11.43
N ARG A 380 7.79 -14.89 -12.70
CA ARG A 380 8.81 -14.09 -13.42
C ARG A 380 8.38 -12.70 -13.81
N CYS A 381 7.09 -12.36 -13.83
CA CYS A 381 6.63 -11.03 -14.27
C CYS A 381 7.37 -9.92 -13.54
N TYR A 382 7.66 -10.13 -12.24
CA TYR A 382 8.23 -9.10 -11.37
C TYR A 382 9.47 -9.57 -10.59
N ALA A 383 9.73 -10.87 -10.48
CA ALA A 383 10.92 -11.36 -9.77
C ALA A 383 12.24 -10.87 -10.39
N THR A 384 12.26 -10.73 -11.71
CA THR A 384 13.46 -10.44 -12.50
C THR A 384 14.03 -9.04 -12.24
N MET A 385 13.19 -8.05 -11.89
CA MET A 385 13.67 -6.71 -11.53
C MET A 385 14.30 -6.66 -10.14
N TYR A 386 13.80 -7.45 -9.18
CA TYR A 386 14.46 -7.62 -7.88
C TYR A 386 15.78 -8.37 -8.01
N ARG A 387 15.85 -9.38 -8.89
CA ARG A 387 17.12 -10.06 -9.23
C ARG A 387 18.15 -9.03 -9.70
N GLU A 388 17.77 -8.17 -10.64
CA GLU A 388 18.69 -7.18 -11.22
C GLU A 388 19.27 -6.22 -10.17
N ILE A 389 18.45 -5.68 -9.26
CA ILE A 389 18.97 -4.77 -8.22
C ILE A 389 19.83 -5.49 -7.18
N CYS A 390 19.52 -6.75 -6.84
CA CYS A 390 20.38 -7.56 -5.98
C CYS A 390 21.73 -7.85 -6.65
N GLU A 391 21.74 -8.17 -7.94
CA GLU A 391 22.96 -8.40 -8.73
C GLU A 391 23.79 -7.12 -8.88
N ASP A 392 23.14 -5.98 -9.13
CA ASP A 392 23.79 -4.67 -9.17
C ASP A 392 24.42 -4.30 -7.83
N ALA A 393 23.71 -4.50 -6.72
CA ALA A 393 24.24 -4.22 -5.38
C ALA A 393 25.36 -5.18 -4.97
N ASN A 394 25.28 -6.46 -5.35
CA ASN A 394 26.37 -7.42 -5.18
C ASN A 394 27.61 -7.01 -5.99
N LYS A 395 27.43 -6.47 -7.20
CA LYS A 395 28.54 -6.07 -8.09
C LYS A 395 29.16 -4.73 -7.72
N ASN A 396 28.34 -3.74 -7.41
CA ASN A 396 28.74 -2.34 -7.27
C ASN A 396 28.75 -1.87 -5.80
N GLY A 397 28.43 -2.76 -4.87
CA GLY A 397 28.22 -2.43 -3.47
C GLY A 397 26.90 -1.72 -3.24
N GLN A 398 26.68 -1.40 -1.97
CA GLN A 398 25.46 -0.80 -1.48
C GLN A 398 25.23 0.63 -2.04
N PHE A 399 23.97 1.05 -2.13
CA PHE A 399 23.59 2.43 -2.45
C PHE A 399 23.97 3.40 -1.33
N ASP A 400 24.24 4.66 -1.70
CA ASP A 400 24.55 5.73 -0.75
C ASP A 400 23.43 6.78 -0.75
N PRO A 401 22.59 6.84 0.30
CA PRO A 401 21.50 7.80 0.41
C PRO A 401 21.95 9.27 0.34
N SER A 402 23.22 9.57 0.64
CA SER A 402 23.76 10.94 0.61
C SER A 402 24.01 11.47 -0.80
N THR A 403 24.19 10.57 -1.77
CA THR A 403 24.57 10.92 -3.15
C THR A 403 23.64 10.36 -4.21
N MET A 404 22.89 9.30 -3.91
CA MET A 404 22.03 8.65 -4.90
C MET A 404 20.88 9.56 -5.37
N GLY A 405 20.54 9.42 -6.66
CA GLY A 405 19.38 10.05 -7.27
C GLY A 405 18.07 9.46 -6.76
N SER A 406 16.98 9.71 -7.50
CA SER A 406 15.63 9.27 -7.15
C SER A 406 14.90 8.62 -8.32
N VAL A 407 14.04 7.65 -8.02
CA VAL A 407 13.13 7.07 -9.02
C VAL A 407 11.69 7.41 -8.66
N ALA A 408 11.10 8.33 -9.42
CA ALA A 408 9.67 8.61 -9.36
C ALA A 408 8.89 7.51 -10.10
N ASN A 409 7.63 7.31 -9.75
CA ASN A 409 6.77 6.35 -10.42
C ASN A 409 5.48 7.00 -10.93
N VAL A 410 5.14 6.70 -12.18
CA VAL A 410 3.84 6.97 -12.78
C VAL A 410 3.13 5.63 -13.01
N GLY A 411 2.15 5.31 -12.17
CA GLY A 411 1.56 3.97 -12.09
C GLY A 411 0.15 3.90 -12.67
N LEU A 412 -0.08 2.98 -13.60
CA LEU A 412 -1.42 2.61 -14.07
C LEU A 412 -2.16 1.90 -12.93
N MET A 413 -3.27 2.47 -12.45
CA MET A 413 -4.06 1.86 -11.36
C MET A 413 -5.55 2.15 -11.39
N ALA A 414 -5.99 3.15 -12.14
CA ALA A 414 -7.38 3.58 -12.17
C ALA A 414 -8.32 2.41 -12.51
N GLN A 415 -9.48 2.37 -11.86
CA GLN A 415 -10.54 1.39 -12.11
C GLN A 415 -10.10 -0.08 -11.94
N LYS A 416 -9.24 -0.33 -10.94
CA LYS A 416 -8.70 -1.66 -10.59
C LYS A 416 -7.94 -2.30 -11.76
N ALA A 417 -7.07 -1.53 -12.40
CA ALA A 417 -6.27 -2.02 -13.51
C ALA A 417 -5.44 -3.26 -13.13
N GLU A 418 -5.38 -4.21 -14.06
CA GLU A 418 -4.51 -5.39 -14.05
C GLU A 418 -4.83 -6.33 -12.86
N GLU A 419 -3.81 -6.88 -12.18
CA GLU A 419 -3.99 -7.93 -11.16
C GLU A 419 -4.85 -7.50 -9.97
N TYR A 420 -4.90 -6.20 -9.65
CA TYR A 420 -5.70 -5.67 -8.54
C TYR A 420 -7.21 -5.77 -8.80
N GLY A 421 -7.60 -5.97 -10.07
CA GLY A 421 -8.96 -6.27 -10.49
C GLY A 421 -9.24 -7.76 -10.65
N SER A 422 -8.27 -8.66 -10.45
CA SER A 422 -8.39 -10.06 -10.89
C SER A 422 -9.08 -10.99 -9.90
N HIS A 423 -9.27 -10.59 -8.64
CA HIS A 423 -9.59 -11.55 -7.57
C HIS A 423 -10.88 -12.34 -7.80
N ASP A 424 -11.89 -11.71 -8.39
CA ASP A 424 -13.15 -12.35 -8.72
C ASP A 424 -13.11 -13.16 -10.02
N LYS A 425 -11.95 -13.19 -10.68
CA LYS A 425 -11.60 -13.92 -11.91
C LYS A 425 -10.39 -14.84 -11.71
N THR A 426 -10.11 -15.23 -10.45
CA THR A 426 -9.05 -16.17 -10.09
C THR A 426 -9.68 -17.44 -9.56
N PHE A 427 -9.28 -18.59 -10.12
CA PHE A 427 -9.88 -19.89 -9.81
C PHE A 427 -8.81 -20.97 -9.68
N GLU A 428 -8.98 -21.86 -8.70
CA GLU A 428 -8.25 -23.12 -8.64
C GLU A 428 -8.95 -24.15 -9.55
N ALA A 429 -8.20 -24.82 -10.42
CA ALA A 429 -8.73 -25.79 -11.35
C ALA A 429 -9.26 -27.03 -10.60
N PRO A 430 -10.57 -27.38 -10.73
CA PRO A 430 -11.16 -28.47 -9.96
C PRO A 430 -10.74 -29.86 -10.45
N SER A 431 -10.34 -29.96 -11.72
CA SER A 431 -9.85 -31.17 -12.37
C SER A 431 -8.97 -30.79 -13.55
N ASN A 432 -8.39 -31.79 -14.23
CA ASN A 432 -7.76 -31.57 -15.53
C ASN A 432 -8.80 -31.07 -16.56
N GLY A 433 -8.35 -30.21 -17.47
CA GLY A 433 -9.20 -29.61 -18.49
C GLY A 433 -8.60 -28.33 -19.02
N LYS A 434 -9.45 -27.32 -19.24
CA LYS A 434 -9.03 -26.01 -19.73
C LYS A 434 -9.99 -24.90 -19.29
N PHE A 435 -9.45 -23.72 -19.05
CA PHE A 435 -10.23 -22.50 -18.98
C PHE A 435 -10.31 -21.84 -20.36
N GLN A 436 -11.48 -21.31 -20.69
CA GLN A 436 -11.71 -20.56 -21.92
C GLN A 436 -12.36 -19.22 -21.60
N VAL A 437 -11.96 -18.20 -22.35
CA VAL A 437 -12.64 -16.90 -22.42
C VAL A 437 -13.43 -16.87 -23.72
N VAL A 438 -14.75 -16.81 -23.63
CA VAL A 438 -15.66 -16.95 -24.77
C VAL A 438 -16.48 -15.68 -24.94
N ALA A 439 -16.43 -15.09 -26.14
CA ALA A 439 -17.25 -13.94 -26.53
C ALA A 439 -18.74 -14.29 -26.58
N SER A 440 -19.63 -13.30 -26.54
CA SER A 440 -21.08 -13.52 -26.58
C SER A 440 -21.57 -14.23 -27.85
N ASN A 441 -20.83 -14.10 -28.95
CA ASN A 441 -21.07 -14.78 -30.23
C ASN A 441 -20.57 -16.23 -30.27
N GLY A 442 -19.99 -16.75 -29.19
CA GLY A 442 -19.46 -18.11 -29.08
C GLY A 442 -18.00 -18.27 -29.52
N THR A 443 -17.31 -17.20 -29.91
CA THR A 443 -15.89 -17.26 -30.29
C THR A 443 -15.03 -17.42 -29.04
N VAL A 444 -14.15 -18.43 -29.03
CA VAL A 444 -13.13 -18.58 -27.98
C VAL A 444 -12.01 -17.57 -28.25
N LEU A 445 -11.88 -16.57 -27.40
CA LEU A 445 -10.87 -15.52 -27.50
C LEU A 445 -9.52 -16.00 -26.97
N MET A 446 -9.53 -16.72 -25.84
CA MET A 446 -8.35 -17.27 -25.19
C MET A 446 -8.68 -18.63 -24.58
N GLU A 447 -7.67 -19.50 -24.51
CA GLU A 447 -7.77 -20.84 -23.92
C GLU A 447 -6.49 -21.15 -23.14
N GLN A 448 -6.66 -21.69 -21.93
CA GLN A 448 -5.58 -22.08 -21.04
C GLN A 448 -5.75 -23.54 -20.58
N PRO A 449 -4.87 -24.47 -21.00
CA PRO A 449 -4.90 -25.83 -20.48
C PRO A 449 -4.52 -25.83 -18.99
N VAL A 450 -5.19 -26.64 -18.18
CA VAL A 450 -4.97 -26.73 -16.73
C VAL A 450 -4.99 -28.18 -16.24
N SER A 451 -4.19 -28.43 -15.21
CA SER A 451 -4.25 -29.63 -14.38
C SER A 451 -4.96 -29.33 -13.07
N THR A 452 -5.42 -30.37 -12.37
CA THR A 452 -6.06 -30.23 -11.05
C THR A 452 -5.18 -29.42 -10.09
N GLY A 453 -5.75 -28.38 -9.47
CA GLY A 453 -5.06 -27.50 -8.52
C GLY A 453 -4.32 -26.32 -9.17
N ASP A 454 -4.12 -26.29 -10.49
CA ASP A 454 -3.53 -25.13 -11.18
C ASP A 454 -4.33 -23.85 -10.90
N ILE A 455 -3.63 -22.72 -10.80
CA ILE A 455 -4.26 -21.43 -10.48
C ILE A 455 -4.46 -20.67 -11.79
N TYR A 456 -5.70 -20.51 -12.23
CA TYR A 456 -6.07 -19.66 -13.35
C TYR A 456 -6.37 -18.23 -12.89
N ARG A 457 -5.99 -17.23 -13.68
CA ARG A 457 -6.33 -15.83 -13.46
C ARG A 457 -6.63 -15.09 -14.77
N SER A 458 -7.56 -14.14 -14.70
CA SER A 458 -7.76 -13.11 -15.73
C SER A 458 -7.79 -11.69 -15.15
N SER A 459 -7.18 -10.75 -15.87
CA SER A 459 -7.07 -9.34 -15.47
C SER A 459 -7.60 -8.40 -16.57
N GLN A 460 -7.84 -7.14 -16.21
CA GLN A 460 -8.47 -6.13 -17.08
C GLN A 460 -7.73 -4.80 -16.99
N ALA A 461 -7.44 -4.17 -18.12
CA ALA A 461 -6.98 -2.78 -18.18
C ALA A 461 -7.80 -1.99 -19.20
N LYS A 462 -8.56 -1.00 -18.71
CA LYS A 462 -9.46 -0.19 -19.55
C LYS A 462 -8.68 0.86 -20.32
N ASP A 463 -9.18 1.21 -21.50
CA ASP A 463 -8.50 2.11 -22.43
C ASP A 463 -8.34 3.53 -21.89
N ILE A 464 -9.38 4.08 -21.23
CA ILE A 464 -9.36 5.43 -20.65
C ILE A 464 -8.26 5.56 -19.57
N PRO A 465 -8.17 4.66 -18.57
CA PRO A 465 -7.03 4.59 -17.66
C PRO A 465 -5.65 4.55 -18.34
N ILE A 466 -5.50 3.81 -19.44
CA ILE A 466 -4.22 3.71 -20.16
C ILE A 466 -3.88 5.05 -20.84
N GLN A 467 -4.84 5.70 -21.50
CA GLN A 467 -4.65 7.03 -22.10
C GLN A 467 -4.23 8.07 -21.06
N ASP A 468 -4.93 8.11 -19.92
CA ASP A 468 -4.60 9.01 -18.82
C ASP A 468 -3.21 8.73 -18.23
N TRP A 469 -2.83 7.46 -18.11
CA TRP A 469 -1.51 7.06 -17.64
C TRP A 469 -0.38 7.52 -18.56
N VAL A 470 -0.55 7.39 -19.88
CA VAL A 470 0.41 7.92 -20.88
C VAL A 470 0.52 9.45 -20.77
N LYS A 471 -0.62 10.15 -20.69
CA LYS A 471 -0.66 11.60 -20.47
C LYS A 471 0.07 12.01 -19.20
N LEU A 472 -0.14 11.29 -18.09
CA LEU A 472 0.51 11.57 -16.81
C LEU A 472 2.03 11.37 -16.90
N ALA A 473 2.50 10.33 -17.59
CA ALA A 473 3.92 10.08 -17.80
C ALA A 473 4.59 11.23 -18.58
N VAL A 474 3.97 11.69 -19.67
CA VAL A 474 4.46 12.85 -20.45
C VAL A 474 4.46 14.12 -19.61
N ASN A 475 3.38 14.40 -18.87
CA ASN A 475 3.30 15.57 -18.00
C ASN A 475 4.40 15.57 -16.94
N ARG A 476 4.67 14.40 -16.34
CA ARG A 476 5.71 14.28 -15.31
C ARG A 476 7.10 14.49 -15.91
N ALA A 477 7.40 13.85 -17.04
CA ALA A 477 8.66 14.03 -17.77
C ALA A 477 8.88 15.50 -18.16
N LYS A 478 7.84 16.17 -18.67
CA LYS A 478 7.90 17.59 -19.04
C LYS A 478 8.15 18.49 -17.83
N ALA A 479 7.49 18.20 -16.70
CA ALA A 479 7.58 19.03 -15.51
C ALA A 479 8.87 18.82 -14.70
N SER A 480 9.54 17.66 -14.78
CA SER A 480 10.83 17.45 -14.10
C SER A 480 12.05 17.52 -15.03
N GLY A 481 11.89 17.32 -16.34
CA GLY A 481 12.99 17.21 -17.30
C GLY A 481 13.79 15.90 -17.16
N GLU A 482 13.27 14.92 -16.43
CA GLU A 482 13.92 13.64 -16.16
C GLU A 482 13.57 12.60 -17.24
N PRO A 483 14.48 11.65 -17.55
CA PRO A 483 14.16 10.53 -18.43
C PRO A 483 13.00 9.70 -17.88
N CYS A 484 12.04 9.37 -18.76
CA CYS A 484 10.89 8.54 -18.43
C CYS A 484 10.93 7.22 -19.22
N VAL A 485 10.88 6.11 -18.50
CA VAL A 485 10.89 4.78 -19.09
C VAL A 485 9.57 4.10 -18.79
N PHE A 486 8.89 3.61 -19.82
CA PHE A 486 7.78 2.68 -19.71
C PHE A 486 8.33 1.25 -19.52
N TRP A 487 8.03 0.62 -18.40
CA TRP A 487 8.53 -0.71 -18.04
C TRP A 487 7.57 -1.77 -18.55
N LEU A 488 7.79 -2.22 -19.79
CA LEU A 488 6.90 -3.13 -20.51
C LEU A 488 7.73 -4.18 -21.22
N ASP A 489 7.44 -5.45 -20.95
CA ASP A 489 8.12 -6.59 -21.56
C ASP A 489 7.37 -7.07 -22.81
N GLU A 490 7.95 -6.86 -23.99
CA GLU A 490 7.37 -7.33 -25.25
C GLU A 490 7.15 -8.85 -25.33
N LYS A 491 7.68 -9.65 -24.39
CA LYS A 491 7.44 -11.09 -24.32
C LYS A 491 6.18 -11.47 -23.54
N ARG A 492 5.60 -10.53 -22.78
CA ARG A 492 4.34 -10.73 -22.07
C ARG A 492 3.16 -10.43 -22.98
N GLY A 493 2.18 -11.33 -23.00
CA GLY A 493 0.97 -11.16 -23.81
C GLY A 493 0.25 -9.84 -23.48
N HIS A 494 0.15 -9.50 -22.20
CA HIS A 494 -0.46 -8.24 -21.74
C HIS A 494 0.34 -7.02 -22.15
N ASP A 495 1.62 -6.98 -21.81
CA ASP A 495 2.47 -5.81 -22.08
C ASP A 495 2.59 -5.55 -23.60
N GLN A 496 2.52 -6.55 -24.47
CA GLN A 496 2.40 -6.34 -25.93
C GLN A 496 1.20 -5.46 -26.29
N GLN A 497 0.02 -5.71 -25.69
CA GLN A 497 -1.18 -4.91 -25.90
C GLN A 497 -0.98 -3.50 -25.33
N ILE A 498 -0.37 -3.36 -24.15
CA ILE A 498 -0.09 -2.06 -23.53
C ILE A 498 0.93 -1.25 -24.35
N ILE A 499 1.99 -1.87 -24.87
CA ILE A 499 2.96 -1.23 -25.77
C ILE A 499 2.26 -0.68 -27.01
N ALA A 500 1.33 -1.46 -27.61
CA ALA A 500 0.56 -0.98 -28.75
C ALA A 500 -0.28 0.26 -28.39
N LYS A 501 -0.86 0.33 -27.18
CA LYS A 501 -1.59 1.50 -26.68
C LYS A 501 -0.67 2.70 -26.42
N VAL A 502 0.49 2.48 -25.78
CA VAL A 502 1.48 3.54 -25.54
C VAL A 502 1.94 4.14 -26.88
N ASN A 503 2.30 3.31 -27.85
CA ASN A 503 2.71 3.77 -29.18
C ASN A 503 1.59 4.51 -29.94
N LYS A 504 0.32 4.16 -29.67
CA LYS A 504 -0.84 4.86 -30.23
C LYS A 504 -1.06 6.23 -29.60
N TYR A 505 -0.93 6.36 -28.28
CA TYR A 505 -1.32 7.58 -27.54
C TYR A 505 -0.17 8.55 -27.30
N LEU A 506 1.08 8.08 -27.26
CA LEU A 506 2.24 8.96 -27.07
C LEU A 506 2.33 10.07 -28.15
N PRO A 507 2.01 9.83 -29.44
CA PRO A 507 1.96 10.88 -30.47
C PRO A 507 0.88 11.96 -30.27
N ASP A 508 -0.12 11.73 -29.40
CA ASP A 508 -1.16 12.72 -29.10
C ASP A 508 -0.65 13.83 -28.14
N HIS A 509 0.60 13.72 -27.69
CA HIS A 509 1.23 14.65 -26.76
C HIS A 509 2.49 15.30 -27.34
N ASP A 510 2.78 16.53 -26.90
CA ASP A 510 4.04 17.20 -27.23
C ASP A 510 5.20 16.60 -26.40
N THR A 511 5.99 15.76 -27.06
CA THR A 511 7.17 15.09 -26.51
C THR A 511 8.49 15.77 -26.91
N THR A 512 8.44 16.97 -27.48
CA THR A 512 9.62 17.69 -27.96
C THR A 512 10.61 17.93 -26.81
N GLY A 513 11.83 17.41 -26.94
CA GLY A 513 12.89 17.57 -25.95
C GLY A 513 12.76 16.67 -24.71
N LEU A 514 11.81 15.73 -24.70
CA LEU A 514 11.67 14.73 -23.64
C LEU A 514 12.41 13.45 -24.00
N ASP A 515 13.03 12.81 -23.00
CA ASP A 515 13.61 11.47 -23.13
C ASP A 515 12.59 10.44 -22.63
N ILE A 516 11.82 9.87 -23.56
CA ILE A 516 10.77 8.88 -23.27
C ILE A 516 11.09 7.59 -24.02
N GLN A 517 11.19 6.48 -23.28
CA GLN A 517 11.62 5.17 -23.80
C GLN A 517 10.67 4.06 -23.33
N ILE A 518 10.64 2.94 -24.05
CA ILE A 518 9.98 1.70 -23.63
C ILE A 518 11.07 0.63 -23.46
N MET A 519 11.12 -0.02 -22.31
CA MET A 519 12.11 -1.06 -21.99
C MET A 519 11.47 -2.19 -21.20
N ALA A 520 11.96 -3.42 -21.39
CA ALA A 520 11.61 -4.53 -20.50
C ALA A 520 12.04 -4.22 -19.05
N PRO A 521 11.32 -4.70 -18.01
CA PRO A 521 11.60 -4.35 -16.61
C PRO A 521 13.05 -4.54 -16.15
N VAL A 522 13.75 -5.56 -16.66
CA VAL A 522 15.17 -5.80 -16.36
C VAL A 522 16.06 -4.69 -16.91
N ASP A 523 15.85 -4.28 -18.16
CA ASP A 523 16.67 -3.25 -18.80
C ASP A 523 16.32 -1.86 -18.27
N ALA A 524 15.04 -1.63 -17.96
CA ALA A 524 14.57 -0.42 -17.29
C ALA A 524 15.20 -0.28 -15.90
N MET A 525 15.26 -1.38 -15.12
CA MET A 525 15.95 -1.39 -13.83
C MET A 525 17.44 -1.04 -13.99
N LYS A 526 18.16 -1.67 -14.92
CA LYS A 526 19.58 -1.34 -15.20
C LYS A 526 19.78 0.15 -15.53
N PHE A 527 18.92 0.68 -16.39
CA PHE A 527 18.95 2.09 -16.78
C PHE A 527 18.74 3.01 -15.56
N SER A 528 17.71 2.74 -14.76
CA SER A 528 17.41 3.52 -13.55
C SER A 528 18.54 3.41 -12.52
N LEU A 529 19.07 2.22 -12.23
CA LEU A 529 20.15 2.02 -11.27
C LEU A 529 21.44 2.75 -11.67
N LYS A 530 21.76 2.77 -12.96
CA LYS A 530 22.88 3.56 -13.48
C LYS A 530 22.70 5.05 -13.15
N LEU A 531 21.54 5.63 -13.46
CA LEU A 531 21.26 7.04 -13.18
C LEU A 531 21.29 7.33 -11.67
N VAL A 532 20.63 6.48 -10.87
CA VAL A 532 20.56 6.62 -9.42
C VAL A 532 21.95 6.62 -8.79
N ARG A 533 22.85 5.73 -9.22
CA ARG A 533 24.25 5.69 -8.75
C ARG A 533 25.07 6.90 -9.19
N GLU A 534 24.72 7.52 -10.32
CA GLU A 534 25.32 8.78 -10.80
C GLU A 534 24.71 10.03 -10.11
N GLY A 535 23.81 9.87 -9.15
CA GLY A 535 23.10 10.97 -8.48
C GLY A 535 22.01 11.62 -9.33
N LYS A 536 21.58 10.97 -10.41
CA LYS A 536 20.56 11.44 -11.35
C LYS A 536 19.24 10.72 -11.12
N ASN A 537 18.15 11.38 -11.50
CA ASN A 537 16.81 10.86 -11.32
C ASN A 537 16.29 10.15 -12.59
N ALA A 538 15.28 9.31 -12.41
CA ALA A 538 14.52 8.67 -13.48
C ALA A 538 13.02 8.61 -13.12
N ILE A 539 12.17 8.51 -14.13
CA ILE A 539 10.74 8.23 -13.96
C ILE A 539 10.46 6.82 -14.49
N ALA A 540 9.89 5.97 -13.65
CA ALA A 540 9.36 4.68 -14.03
C ALA A 540 7.85 4.79 -14.30
N ALA A 541 7.44 4.73 -15.57
CA ALA A 541 6.04 4.58 -15.95
C ALA A 541 5.71 3.08 -16.00
N THR A 542 4.85 2.59 -15.10
CA THR A 542 4.64 1.15 -14.92
C THR A 542 3.18 0.75 -14.77
N GLY A 543 2.90 -0.54 -14.96
CA GLY A 543 1.66 -1.18 -14.49
C GLY A 543 1.51 -1.12 -12.96
N ASN A 544 0.38 -1.62 -12.46
CA ASN A 544 -0.11 -1.47 -11.10
C ASN A 544 0.73 -2.22 -10.06
N VAL A 545 1.17 -3.44 -10.38
CA VAL A 545 2.02 -4.23 -9.47
C VAL A 545 3.41 -3.59 -9.35
N LEU A 546 4.05 -3.25 -10.46
CA LEU A 546 5.35 -2.57 -10.45
C LEU A 546 5.28 -1.18 -9.80
N ARG A 547 4.16 -0.46 -9.94
CA ARG A 547 3.93 0.79 -9.19
C ARG A 547 4.09 0.54 -7.70
N ASP A 548 3.45 -0.49 -7.15
CA ASP A 548 3.58 -0.81 -5.73
C ASP A 548 5.01 -1.18 -5.38
N TYR A 549 5.62 -2.08 -6.15
CA TYR A 549 6.94 -2.63 -5.83
C TYR A 549 8.04 -1.56 -5.88
N LEU A 550 8.03 -0.70 -6.89
CA LEU A 550 9.04 0.34 -7.06
C LEU A 550 8.86 1.50 -6.08
N THR A 551 7.61 1.80 -5.69
CA THR A 551 7.31 2.87 -4.72
C THR A 551 7.56 2.47 -3.27
N ASP A 552 7.83 1.19 -3.00
CA ASP A 552 8.49 0.75 -1.76
C ASP A 552 10.01 0.63 -1.93
N LEU A 553 10.48 0.02 -3.03
CA LEU A 553 11.89 -0.28 -3.25
C LEU A 553 12.79 0.94 -3.17
N PHE A 554 12.59 1.91 -4.06
CA PHE A 554 13.47 3.07 -4.13
C PHE A 554 13.34 3.96 -2.88
N PRO A 555 12.14 4.28 -2.37
CA PRO A 555 12.02 5.09 -1.15
C PRO A 555 12.61 4.45 0.10
N ILE A 556 12.54 3.12 0.28
CA ILE A 556 13.20 2.44 1.40
C ILE A 556 14.72 2.60 1.31
N LEU A 557 15.29 2.54 0.10
CA LEU A 557 16.73 2.71 -0.11
C LEU A 557 17.17 4.19 -0.02
N GLU A 558 16.33 5.12 -0.48
CA GLU A 558 16.66 6.55 -0.54
C GLU A 558 16.39 7.29 0.77
N LEU A 559 15.29 6.96 1.44
CA LEU A 559 14.74 7.72 2.57
C LEU A 559 14.69 6.87 3.85
N GLY A 560 14.99 5.58 3.75
CA GLY A 560 14.86 4.61 4.84
C GLY A 560 13.42 4.12 5.06
N THR A 561 12.44 4.69 4.36
CA THR A 561 11.02 4.36 4.49
C THR A 561 10.23 4.86 3.29
N SER A 562 9.22 4.12 2.87
CA SER A 562 8.25 4.53 1.84
C SER A 562 7.14 5.42 2.37
N ALA A 563 7.02 5.59 3.70
CA ALA A 563 5.97 6.40 4.32
C ALA A 563 6.11 7.91 4.07
N ARG A 564 7.24 8.38 3.52
CA ARG A 564 7.58 9.80 3.32
C ARG A 564 7.47 10.26 1.87
N MET A 565 6.64 9.57 1.10
CA MET A 565 6.42 9.83 -0.32
C MET A 565 5.17 10.68 -0.55
N LEU A 566 5.21 11.55 -1.55
CA LEU A 566 3.99 12.10 -2.13
C LEU A 566 3.29 10.98 -2.89
N SER A 567 1.98 10.84 -2.66
CA SER A 567 1.12 9.91 -3.38
C SER A 567 -0.06 10.68 -3.95
N ILE A 568 0.15 11.23 -5.14
CA ILE A 568 -0.81 12.08 -5.84
C ILE A 568 -1.58 11.20 -6.82
N VAL A 569 -2.89 11.37 -6.87
CA VAL A 569 -3.78 10.69 -7.80
C VAL A 569 -4.52 11.76 -8.59
N PRO A 570 -3.97 12.20 -9.74
CA PRO A 570 -4.71 13.05 -10.66
C PRO A 570 -5.93 12.27 -11.15
N LEU A 571 -7.12 12.75 -10.81
CA LEU A 571 -8.36 12.08 -11.16
C LEU A 571 -8.62 12.27 -12.64
N ILE A 572 -9.11 11.22 -13.32
CA ILE A 572 -9.37 11.26 -14.77
C ILE A 572 -10.34 12.41 -15.13
N ALA A 573 -11.29 12.71 -14.23
CA ALA A 573 -12.24 13.80 -14.39
C ALA A 573 -11.65 15.21 -14.27
N GLY A 574 -10.38 15.34 -13.86
CA GLY A 574 -9.64 16.61 -13.75
C GLY A 574 -9.40 17.10 -12.32
N GLY A 575 -9.98 16.45 -11.31
CA GLY A 575 -9.71 16.73 -9.90
C GLY A 575 -8.42 16.08 -9.38
N GLY A 576 -8.23 16.07 -8.06
CA GLY A 576 -7.08 15.45 -7.40
C GLY A 576 -7.45 14.78 -6.09
N LEU A 577 -6.82 13.62 -5.88
CA LEU A 577 -6.81 12.89 -4.63
C LEU A 577 -5.35 12.80 -4.13
N PHE A 578 -5.11 13.15 -2.89
CA PHE A 578 -3.79 13.27 -2.28
C PHE A 578 -3.71 12.32 -1.09
N GLU A 579 -3.09 11.16 -1.28
CA GLU A 579 -2.92 10.19 -0.21
C GLU A 579 -1.75 10.61 0.70
N THR A 580 -1.99 10.65 2.01
CA THR A 580 -0.98 11.11 2.99
C THR A 580 0.04 10.04 3.37
N GLY A 581 0.00 8.87 2.71
CA GLY A 581 0.95 7.78 2.92
C GLY A 581 0.41 6.46 2.37
N ALA A 582 1.31 5.49 2.19
CA ALA A 582 0.98 4.15 1.68
C ALA A 582 0.71 3.11 2.80
N GLY A 583 0.86 3.48 4.07
CA GLY A 583 0.69 2.60 5.22
C GLY A 583 -0.74 2.45 5.74
N GLY A 584 -0.92 1.65 6.79
CA GLY A 584 -2.18 1.53 7.55
C GLY A 584 -2.37 2.60 8.63
N SER A 585 -3.42 2.48 9.44
CA SER A 585 -3.84 3.47 10.46
C SER A 585 -3.17 3.30 11.85
N ALA A 586 -2.21 2.37 11.96
CA ALA A 586 -1.29 2.21 13.10
C ALA A 586 -1.94 2.00 14.49
N PRO A 587 -2.64 0.86 14.73
CA PRO A 587 -3.32 0.57 16.01
C PRO A 587 -2.40 0.65 17.25
N LYS A 588 -1.15 0.19 17.13
CA LYS A 588 -0.15 0.24 18.20
C LYS A 588 0.25 1.66 18.64
N HIS A 589 -0.07 2.68 17.85
CA HIS A 589 0.16 4.08 18.22
C HIS A 589 -0.98 4.56 19.13
N VAL A 590 -2.22 4.14 18.84
CA VAL A 590 -3.38 4.39 19.69
C VAL A 590 -3.22 3.70 21.05
N GLU A 591 -2.78 2.44 21.08
CA GLU A 591 -2.51 1.73 22.33
C GLU A 591 -1.49 2.46 23.23
N GLN A 592 -0.43 3.04 22.64
CA GLN A 592 0.52 3.85 23.38
C GLN A 592 -0.15 5.13 23.88
N PHE A 593 -0.86 5.84 23.00
CA PHE A 593 -1.51 7.09 23.37
C PHE A 593 -2.52 6.91 24.51
N LEU A 594 -3.37 5.88 24.46
CA LEU A 594 -4.34 5.61 25.52
C LEU A 594 -3.67 5.20 26.84
N ARG A 595 -2.50 4.52 26.79
CA ARG A 595 -1.81 4.06 27.99
C ARG A 595 -0.97 5.14 28.68
N GLU A 596 -0.24 5.94 27.91
CA GLU A 596 0.78 6.86 28.43
C GLU A 596 0.76 8.23 27.77
N GLY A 597 -0.31 8.58 27.06
CA GLY A 597 -0.55 9.93 26.55
C GLY A 597 0.47 10.41 25.53
N HIS A 598 1.18 9.50 24.85
CA HIS A 598 2.20 9.80 23.84
C HIS A 598 1.83 9.19 22.50
N ILE A 599 1.76 10.01 21.45
CA ILE A 599 1.39 9.57 20.10
C ILE A 599 2.55 9.74 19.12
N ARG A 600 3.16 8.62 18.74
CA ARG A 600 4.34 8.56 17.85
C ARG A 600 4.00 8.53 16.35
N TRP A 601 2.81 9.01 15.95
CA TRP A 601 2.41 9.08 14.53
C TRP A 601 3.14 10.24 13.83
N ASP A 602 3.80 9.96 12.70
CA ASP A 602 4.51 10.95 11.90
C ASP A 602 3.59 11.52 10.81
N SER A 603 3.08 12.73 11.02
CA SER A 603 2.18 13.43 10.08
C SER A 603 2.90 14.07 8.88
N LEU A 604 4.20 13.79 8.66
CA LEU A 604 4.95 14.31 7.51
C LEU A 604 4.23 14.06 6.17
N GLY A 605 3.58 12.91 6.01
CA GLY A 605 2.82 12.62 4.81
C GLY A 605 1.57 13.48 4.64
N GLU A 606 0.91 13.89 5.73
CA GLU A 606 -0.21 14.85 5.69
C GLU A 606 0.28 16.24 5.28
N TYR A 607 1.42 16.67 5.81
CA TYR A 607 2.04 17.95 5.47
C TYR A 607 2.40 17.98 3.99
N CYS A 608 3.06 16.92 3.51
CA CYS A 608 3.45 16.78 2.12
C CYS A 608 2.25 16.69 1.17
N ALA A 609 1.16 16.01 1.54
CA ALA A 609 -0.05 15.89 0.71
C ALA A 609 -0.84 17.20 0.62
N LEU A 610 -0.78 18.06 1.65
CA LEU A 610 -1.43 19.36 1.64
C LEU A 610 -0.79 20.33 0.64
N VAL A 611 0.52 20.22 0.37
CA VAL A 611 1.21 21.06 -0.63
C VAL A 611 0.58 20.95 -2.03
N PRO A 612 0.55 19.78 -2.70
CA PRO A 612 -0.05 19.66 -4.03
C PRO A 612 -1.58 19.86 -4.03
N SER A 613 -2.26 19.64 -2.88
CA SER A 613 -3.67 20.01 -2.71
C SER A 613 -3.88 21.52 -2.79
N LEU A 614 -3.01 22.31 -2.14
CA LEU A 614 -3.01 23.78 -2.23
C LEU A 614 -2.57 24.27 -3.61
N GLU A 615 -1.62 23.60 -4.27
CA GLU A 615 -1.24 23.90 -5.66
C GLU A 615 -2.41 23.69 -6.63
N GLN A 616 -3.16 22.60 -6.47
CA GLN A 616 -4.37 22.37 -7.27
C GLN A 616 -5.42 23.45 -7.00
N ALA A 617 -5.65 23.81 -5.73
CA ALA A 617 -6.54 24.91 -5.37
C ALA A 617 -6.10 26.24 -6.00
N ALA A 618 -4.79 26.51 -6.04
CA ALA A 618 -4.22 27.67 -6.70
C ALA A 618 -4.46 27.67 -8.21
N ALA A 619 -4.28 26.53 -8.87
CA ALA A 619 -4.47 26.39 -10.30
C ALA A 619 -5.95 26.47 -10.71
N ALA A 620 -6.84 25.79 -9.99
CA ALA A 620 -8.26 25.68 -10.32
C ALA A 620 -8.99 27.04 -10.24
N ASP A 621 -8.67 27.85 -9.22
CA ASP A 621 -9.32 29.14 -8.97
C ASP A 621 -8.46 30.35 -9.40
N ASN A 622 -7.28 30.12 -9.99
CA ASN A 622 -6.25 31.14 -10.20
C ASN A 622 -5.98 31.94 -8.91
N ASN A 623 -5.80 31.23 -7.80
CA ASN A 623 -5.73 31.80 -6.45
C ASN A 623 -4.25 32.00 -6.03
N PRO A 624 -3.72 33.25 -6.06
CA PRO A 624 -2.33 33.51 -5.70
C PRO A 624 -2.03 33.26 -4.21
N LYS A 625 -3.00 33.44 -3.31
CA LYS A 625 -2.81 33.16 -1.88
C LYS A 625 -2.65 31.66 -1.61
N ALA A 626 -3.40 30.81 -2.31
CA ALA A 626 -3.23 29.35 -2.24
C ALA A 626 -1.85 28.90 -2.73
N LYS A 627 -1.33 29.54 -3.79
CA LYS A 627 0.04 29.29 -4.28
C LYS A 627 1.09 29.63 -3.21
N ILE A 628 0.98 30.80 -2.59
CA ILE A 628 1.89 31.22 -1.51
C ILE A 628 1.80 30.25 -0.32
N LEU A 629 0.59 29.82 0.06
CA LEU A 629 0.40 28.81 1.10
C LEU A 629 1.13 27.50 0.80
N ALA A 630 1.06 27.00 -0.45
CA ALA A 630 1.77 25.80 -0.87
C ALA A 630 3.29 25.96 -0.81
N GLU A 631 3.83 27.03 -1.40
CA GLU A 631 5.27 27.32 -1.44
C GLU A 631 5.86 27.47 -0.03
N THR A 632 5.16 28.19 0.85
CA THR A 632 5.60 28.41 2.24
C THR A 632 5.42 27.18 3.11
N LEU A 633 4.44 26.30 2.81
CA LEU A 633 4.30 25.02 3.49
C LEU A 633 5.47 24.08 3.15
N ASP A 634 5.86 23.96 1.89
CA ASP A 634 7.04 23.14 1.51
C ASP A 634 8.33 23.69 2.16
N ALA A 635 8.48 25.02 2.23
CA ALA A 635 9.58 25.63 2.97
C ALA A 635 9.54 25.31 4.47
N GLY A 636 8.35 25.34 5.08
CA GLY A 636 8.11 24.96 6.47
C GLY A 636 8.43 23.48 6.74
N ILE A 637 8.06 22.58 5.83
CA ILE A 637 8.43 21.15 5.87
C ILE A 637 9.95 20.99 5.83
N GLY A 638 10.64 21.76 4.97
CA GLY A 638 12.10 21.78 4.92
C GLY A 638 12.73 22.12 6.29
N GLN A 639 12.28 23.21 6.93
CA GLN A 639 12.77 23.59 8.26
C GLN A 639 12.38 22.59 9.36
N TYR A 640 11.18 22.03 9.30
CA TYR A 640 10.71 20.97 10.20
C TYR A 640 11.66 19.77 10.20
N LEU A 641 12.07 19.34 9.00
CA LEU A 641 13.01 18.25 8.82
C LEU A 641 14.42 18.64 9.28
N GLU A 642 14.94 19.79 8.84
CA GLU A 642 16.30 20.25 9.20
C GLU A 642 16.50 20.39 10.71
N ASN A 643 15.46 20.82 11.43
CA ASN A 643 15.47 20.94 12.89
C ASN A 643 15.07 19.64 13.63
N GLN A 644 14.91 18.53 12.90
CA GLN A 644 14.60 17.19 13.42
C GLN A 644 13.38 17.15 14.36
N LYS A 645 12.32 17.90 14.03
CA LYS A 645 11.10 18.01 14.85
C LYS A 645 10.10 16.86 14.64
N LEU A 646 10.62 15.68 14.28
CA LEU A 646 9.85 14.45 14.10
C LEU A 646 9.40 13.87 15.46
N PRO A 647 8.23 13.21 15.54
CA PRO A 647 7.81 12.51 16.76
C PRO A 647 8.82 11.46 17.20
N SER A 648 9.20 11.50 18.47
CA SER A 648 9.92 10.40 19.12
C SER A 648 8.99 9.20 19.31
N ARG A 649 9.58 8.05 19.64
CA ARG A 649 8.85 6.85 20.07
C ARG A 649 8.72 6.75 21.59
N LYS A 650 9.36 7.65 22.33
CA LYS A 650 9.50 7.61 23.78
C LYS A 650 8.63 8.69 24.43
N VAL A 651 7.88 8.27 25.44
CA VAL A 651 7.13 9.19 26.31
C VAL A 651 8.05 10.23 26.95
N LYS A 652 7.52 11.44 27.18
CA LYS A 652 8.25 12.63 27.66
C LYS A 652 9.32 13.16 26.70
N GLU A 653 9.23 12.79 25.43
CA GLU A 653 9.90 13.47 24.32
C GLU A 653 8.83 14.03 23.36
N ILE A 654 9.24 14.81 22.36
CA ILE A 654 8.33 15.35 21.34
C ILE A 654 7.48 14.22 20.71
N ASP A 655 6.18 14.45 20.56
CA ASP A 655 5.25 13.53 19.90
C ASP A 655 4.53 14.22 18.73
N ASN A 656 3.51 13.59 18.15
CA ASN A 656 2.76 14.14 17.01
C ASN A 656 2.24 15.58 17.23
N ARG A 657 1.82 15.93 18.44
CA ARG A 657 1.26 17.26 18.75
C ARG A 657 2.36 18.31 18.72
N GLY A 658 3.51 18.01 19.33
CA GLY A 658 4.70 18.87 19.27
C GLY A 658 5.22 19.01 17.83
N ALA A 659 5.24 17.93 17.06
CA ALA A 659 5.61 17.97 15.65
C ALA A 659 4.69 18.90 14.82
N SER A 660 3.38 18.81 15.05
CA SER A 660 2.38 19.69 14.41
C SER A 660 2.58 21.16 14.78
N PHE A 661 2.88 21.44 16.05
CA PHE A 661 3.22 22.79 16.52
C PHE A 661 4.45 23.34 15.80
N PHE A 662 5.55 22.59 15.74
CA PHE A 662 6.77 23.07 15.09
C PHE A 662 6.56 23.31 13.59
N LEU A 663 5.79 22.47 12.91
CA LEU A 663 5.41 22.75 11.53
C LEU A 663 4.64 24.08 11.42
N ALA A 664 3.65 24.29 12.28
CA ALA A 664 2.86 25.53 12.28
C ALA A 664 3.73 26.77 12.48
N LEU A 665 4.71 26.69 13.38
CA LEU A 665 5.70 27.73 13.62
C LEU A 665 6.52 28.02 12.34
N TYR A 666 7.13 27.00 11.74
CA TYR A 666 7.96 27.21 10.55
C TYR A 666 7.17 27.66 9.33
N TRP A 667 5.91 27.20 9.19
CA TRP A 667 5.02 27.65 8.13
C TRP A 667 4.61 29.11 8.32
N ALA A 668 4.26 29.52 9.55
CA ALA A 668 3.97 30.92 9.88
C ALA A 668 5.18 31.83 9.61
N GLU A 669 6.39 31.38 9.94
CA GLU A 669 7.61 32.14 9.65
C GLU A 669 7.87 32.29 8.15
N ALA A 670 7.67 31.23 7.36
CA ALA A 670 7.78 31.31 5.91
C ALA A 670 6.74 32.27 5.31
N LEU A 671 5.50 32.26 5.82
CA LEU A 671 4.42 33.19 5.44
C LEU A 671 4.68 34.64 5.88
N ALA A 672 5.38 34.84 7.00
CA ALA A 672 5.81 36.16 7.45
C ALA A 672 7.03 36.69 6.68
N ALA A 673 7.84 35.79 6.10
CA ALA A 673 9.06 36.15 5.38
C ALA A 673 8.83 36.42 3.87
N GLN A 674 7.78 35.86 3.27
CA GLN A 674 7.49 36.08 1.84
C GLN A 674 7.13 37.54 1.52
N ASP A 675 7.38 37.95 0.27
CA ASP A 675 7.14 39.31 -0.26
C ASP A 675 6.12 39.34 -1.41
N GLN A 676 5.39 38.25 -1.63
CA GLN A 676 4.42 38.10 -2.72
C GLN A 676 3.03 38.67 -2.38
N ASP A 677 2.61 38.62 -1.11
CA ASP A 677 1.32 39.14 -0.64
C ASP A 677 1.47 39.84 0.72
N ALA A 678 1.21 41.16 0.75
CA ALA A 678 1.40 41.99 1.94
C ALA A 678 0.38 41.73 3.05
N GLU A 679 -0.83 41.29 2.71
CA GLU A 679 -1.89 40.99 3.68
C GLU A 679 -1.57 39.70 4.43
N LEU A 680 -1.19 38.64 3.72
CA LEU A 680 -0.68 37.41 4.31
C LEU A 680 0.56 37.67 5.15
N LYS A 681 1.51 38.46 4.63
CA LYS A 681 2.72 38.80 5.37
C LYS A 681 2.40 39.47 6.70
N ALA A 682 1.54 40.49 6.69
CA ALA A 682 1.15 41.22 7.90
C ALA A 682 0.44 40.32 8.91
N ARG A 683 -0.53 39.52 8.44
CA ARG A 683 -1.27 38.56 9.28
C ARG A 683 -0.34 37.55 9.96
N PHE A 684 0.57 36.94 9.19
CA PHE A 684 1.44 35.89 9.71
C PHE A 684 2.66 36.42 10.45
N SER A 685 3.03 37.70 10.30
CA SER A 685 4.11 38.31 11.09
C SER A 685 3.80 38.30 12.60
N GLU A 686 2.55 38.64 12.98
CA GLU A 686 2.12 38.59 14.38
C GLU A 686 2.04 37.16 14.91
N VAL A 687 1.44 36.26 14.12
CA VAL A 687 1.30 34.83 14.48
C VAL A 687 2.68 34.18 14.66
N ALA A 688 3.61 34.39 13.71
CA ALA A 688 4.95 33.85 13.79
C ALA A 688 5.72 34.39 15.01
N ALA A 689 5.58 35.69 15.31
CA ALA A 689 6.21 36.29 16.48
C ALA A 689 5.69 35.69 17.79
N GLU A 690 4.37 35.52 17.94
CA GLU A 690 3.78 34.94 19.15
C GLU A 690 4.08 33.43 19.28
N LEU A 691 4.01 32.66 18.19
CA LEU A 691 4.42 31.24 18.22
C LEU A 691 5.90 31.10 18.60
N ARG A 692 6.79 31.91 18.03
CA ARG A 692 8.22 31.84 18.31
C ARG A 692 8.55 32.25 19.73
N LYS A 693 7.94 33.34 20.22
CA LYS A 693 8.10 33.84 21.60
C LYS A 693 7.66 32.83 22.64
N ASN A 694 6.62 32.05 22.34
CA ASN A 694 6.07 31.04 23.25
C ASN A 694 6.55 29.61 22.95
N ALA A 695 7.53 29.41 22.05
CA ALA A 695 7.86 28.09 21.54
C ALA A 695 8.27 27.09 22.63
N ASP A 696 9.18 27.48 23.53
CA ASP A 696 9.64 26.61 24.63
C ASP A 696 8.49 26.29 25.60
N LYS A 697 7.59 27.26 25.84
CA LYS A 697 6.43 27.07 26.72
C LYS A 697 5.44 26.08 26.11
N ILE A 698 5.14 26.22 24.83
CA ILE A 698 4.23 25.33 24.10
C ILE A 698 4.82 23.92 24.05
N ASP A 699 6.09 23.77 23.70
CA ASP A 699 6.78 22.46 23.67
C ASP A 699 6.72 21.78 25.03
N GLN A 700 6.98 22.52 26.12
CA GLN A 700 6.89 21.99 27.47
C GLN A 700 5.45 21.60 27.86
N GLU A 701 4.43 22.40 27.55
CA GLU A 701 3.02 22.05 27.79
C GLU A 701 2.64 20.73 27.09
N LEU A 702 3.15 20.49 25.87
CA LEU A 702 2.91 19.28 25.08
C LEU A 702 3.73 18.06 25.55
N ILE A 703 4.84 18.27 26.26
CA ILE A 703 5.62 17.21 26.92
C ILE A 703 5.00 16.85 28.28
N ASP A 704 4.57 17.87 29.04
CA ASP A 704 4.04 17.70 30.39
C ASP A 704 2.74 16.92 30.43
N CYS A 705 1.90 17.00 29.38
CA CYS A 705 0.66 16.23 29.28
C CYS A 705 0.86 14.72 29.06
N GLN A 706 2.08 14.26 28.79
CA GLN A 706 2.38 12.84 28.55
C GLN A 706 2.62 12.07 29.86
N GLY A 707 2.73 10.74 29.79
CA GLY A 707 3.10 9.87 30.92
C GLY A 707 1.95 9.27 31.70
N GLU A 708 0.72 9.67 31.42
CA GLU A 708 -0.50 9.17 32.07
C GLU A 708 -1.48 8.62 31.03
N ALA A 709 -2.40 7.77 31.48
CA ALA A 709 -3.44 7.21 30.62
C ALA A 709 -4.42 8.30 30.16
N VAL A 710 -4.89 8.17 28.92
CA VAL A 710 -5.78 9.14 28.27
C VAL A 710 -7.08 8.44 27.85
N ASP A 711 -8.22 9.06 28.14
CA ASP A 711 -9.53 8.59 27.73
C ASP A 711 -10.05 9.40 26.54
N CYS A 712 -10.13 8.76 25.37
CA CYS A 712 -10.72 9.36 24.15
C CYS A 712 -12.20 8.98 23.95
N GLY A 713 -12.83 8.31 24.92
CA GLY A 713 -14.24 7.91 24.87
C GLY A 713 -14.57 6.82 23.84
N GLY A 714 -13.60 6.10 23.31
CA GLY A 714 -13.79 5.05 22.30
C GLY A 714 -12.49 4.62 21.62
N TYR A 715 -12.60 3.68 20.68
CA TYR A 715 -11.50 3.25 19.81
C TYR A 715 -11.86 3.46 18.33
N PHE A 716 -12.97 2.88 17.86
CA PHE A 716 -13.46 3.02 16.49
C PHE A 716 -14.31 4.28 16.28
N LYS A 717 -14.88 4.82 17.35
CA LYS A 717 -15.63 6.09 17.33
C LYS A 717 -15.23 6.96 18.51
N PHE A 718 -14.20 7.79 18.39
CA PHE A 718 -13.83 8.66 19.50
C PHE A 718 -14.97 9.59 19.92
N ASP A 719 -15.01 9.93 21.20
CA ASP A 719 -15.81 11.06 21.67
C ASP A 719 -15.09 12.35 21.23
N PRO A 720 -15.73 13.22 20.42
CA PRO A 720 -15.04 14.35 19.81
C PRO A 720 -14.56 15.37 20.83
N VAL A 721 -15.25 15.53 21.97
CA VAL A 721 -14.85 16.48 23.02
C VAL A 721 -13.64 15.94 23.78
N LYS A 722 -13.64 14.65 24.13
CA LYS A 722 -12.51 14.01 24.81
C LYS A 722 -11.28 13.93 23.92
N ALA A 723 -11.44 13.56 22.65
CA ALA A 723 -10.34 13.47 21.69
C ALA A 723 -9.72 14.86 21.42
N ASP A 724 -10.53 15.90 21.23
CA ASP A 724 -10.03 17.27 21.06
C ASP A 724 -9.23 17.73 22.28
N ALA A 725 -9.76 17.54 23.49
CA ALA A 725 -9.06 17.89 24.73
C ALA A 725 -7.73 17.14 24.90
N ALA A 726 -7.69 15.85 24.54
CA ALA A 726 -6.49 15.03 24.60
C ALA A 726 -5.43 15.42 23.54
N MET A 727 -5.88 15.82 22.36
CA MET A 727 -5.01 16.14 21.23
C MET A 727 -4.57 17.60 21.18
N ARG A 728 -5.28 18.51 21.86
CA ARG A 728 -4.94 19.94 21.96
C ARG A 728 -4.73 20.42 23.41
N PRO A 729 -3.79 19.83 24.18
CA PRO A 729 -3.64 20.14 25.60
C PRO A 729 -2.91 21.48 25.88
N SER A 730 -2.21 22.06 24.90
CA SER A 730 -1.53 23.35 25.07
C SER A 730 -2.52 24.52 24.96
N ALA A 731 -2.90 25.07 26.12
CA ALA A 731 -3.74 26.27 26.18
C ALA A 731 -3.06 27.47 25.50
N THR A 732 -1.72 27.56 25.57
CA THR A 732 -0.97 28.65 24.93
C THR A 732 -1.06 28.55 23.41
N LEU A 733 -0.85 27.37 22.83
CA LEU A 733 -0.98 27.18 21.38
C LEU A 733 -2.42 27.44 20.91
N ASN A 734 -3.41 26.88 21.60
CA ASN A 734 -4.82 27.06 21.24
C ASN A 734 -5.23 28.53 21.25
N ALA A 735 -4.81 29.31 22.26
CA ALA A 735 -5.10 30.74 22.33
C ALA A 735 -4.57 31.52 21.11
N ILE A 736 -3.39 31.16 20.60
CA ILE A 736 -2.78 31.80 19.41
C ILE A 736 -3.55 31.39 18.14
N ILE A 737 -3.80 30.09 17.95
CA ILE A 737 -4.46 29.56 16.74
C ILE A 737 -5.93 29.99 16.68
N ASP A 738 -6.64 30.00 17.80
CA ASP A 738 -8.06 30.34 17.86
C ASP A 738 -8.32 31.84 17.61
N ALA A 739 -7.34 32.71 17.92
CA ALA A 739 -7.40 34.16 17.69
C ALA A 739 -7.25 34.58 16.21
N MET A 740 -6.82 33.67 15.32
CA MET A 740 -6.76 33.86 13.87
C MET A 740 -8.16 33.82 13.21
#